data_AF-A0A819EED4-F1
#
_entry.id   AF-A0A819EED4-F1
#
_cell.length_a   1.000
_cell.length_b   1.000
_cell.length_c   1.000
_cell.angle_alpha   90.00
_cell.angle_beta   90.00
_cell.angle_gamma   90.00
#
_symmetry.space_group_name_H-M   'P 1'
#
loop_
_entity.id
_entity.type
_entity.pdbx_description
1 polymer ?
#
loop_
_entity_poly.entity_id
_entity_poly.type
_entity_poly.pdbx_seq_one_letter_code
_entity_poly.pdbx_strand_id
1 'polypeptide(L)'
;MRFFYDDILCFFLATQIEINCLIEEFISVFEDLSNELIYDIFEYLDFHHVFEAFHDLNKRFQNLLINSNLPIKINISSMSKYRFQRYLTYFIIPQTYRIKSFRLSNPFAADMCLLLFPIMTNLTRLESLTIHNIESDYVEGIINHLSLLPRLSSLVIISIDYIRNQNDIYQKIFRLPTLKYCQILLESLCHRKPMSTDTNEFSPIEHLVINNKVSLNQLYSLLSRVPQLQHLSLDHLCEPRWSQTSLNSITLHYLTHVSLKLYSVSFDNFESFIKHFFNKVQILRIKVGYMPYFSSNLEYLNANRWEQLISTHMPNLYIFDFEHQYRTWGYFNDRQTYEAQINMFNSLFWIKRQWFFEHQYCQIRNSTYAIFYSTNSYKKEFYILDEDLDKNIGSPSLEIEENPAYHVGIYSINAMEKFIGNFRNATKLTLFDTFDKPRNSIVRSLNRIMPLKQLSTLSIDCHHFPFDQIDELLYSTPNVHTLKLHSILLYRIDSVSMQQKQIFQLVSITNIVKNVIIAKESTVEKIQLLVALFPRLEYLTINLYRDDLETIARFLLSKLNNNTRHLSLLCISKQRKDFLAKLRTLIEALRSNTIHRRVQATTNSDQTNEQDKSSTTTINNEKSKVIVPLPYQGTRHSSKILIDNKNHLTNDKRLKSIILHKAAAAYFCLVDRNEKEKNYGSCLRYLRLALNCYSAELKLQSMDHNNSSTECKKLLSYIMSIAGDCRLMIAHVTSTEEEEKHREQYYIMNDVDLEIQKVIDEVGINANSSEFAWVSEFTTNIDRNLFASVHAYEYAINIVRNLGDHEKKRLHLLTKRFGNVRNEMGVYWMNKCAEAVKNLDQEAAKEIKDQFRKSFESFDAGIQAFEKINDISNIALLHSNLGRLMRYYAQFYVPIVNGIRQEFSQQERQSYQKAFDYYLRGLKLVENRIDLYEVYRTLSWELSNTYFTMATSLQDYAPLSTMSQDDIEKEIIDCMTRALKYLDVELNTPSSDRYSLAKYRAATIHHRLASLLHNTFRAQNNVTRRKRLRALASLHYQKALELFSPNDNPLEYLRLLIEEVALTDFELQNATDNSSRLKYSQQGLRASFQCQECVGIIEQHRTSSDPDDYNETFSQEAQRLLSILNGRIQTFLKEMVKIYKITNNKKVIYEDYKEMYSISLRINETSITFSKDLYDAIERLKKIYEKNNSD
;
A
#
# COMPACT_ATOMS: atom_id res chain seq x y z
N MET A 1 -6.67 -14.14 -9.18
CA MET A 1 -7.61 -14.66 -10.21
C MET A 1 -8.77 -15.53 -9.69
N ARG A 2 -8.80 -16.02 -8.44
CA ARG A 2 -10.03 -16.57 -7.81
C ARG A 2 -10.88 -15.52 -7.05
N PHE A 3 -10.27 -14.38 -6.71
CA PHE A 3 -10.92 -13.23 -6.06
C PHE A 3 -11.86 -12.41 -6.96
N PHE A 4 -12.00 -12.77 -8.23
CA PHE A 4 -12.86 -12.06 -9.20
C PHE A 4 -14.27 -12.68 -9.32
N TYR A 5 -14.52 -13.84 -8.71
CA TYR A 5 -15.73 -14.63 -8.93
C TYR A 5 -16.81 -14.43 -7.86
N ASP A 6 -16.44 -14.28 -6.58
CA ASP A 6 -17.43 -14.17 -5.49
C ASP A 6 -18.02 -12.75 -5.38
N ASP A 7 -17.25 -11.71 -5.70
CA ASP A 7 -17.74 -10.32 -5.64
C ASP A 7 -18.67 -9.97 -6.80
N ILE A 8 -18.49 -10.55 -7.99
CA ILE A 8 -19.40 -10.34 -9.12
C ILE A 8 -20.71 -11.12 -8.94
N LEU A 9 -20.66 -12.33 -8.34
CA LEU A 9 -21.87 -13.10 -8.06
C LEU A 9 -22.67 -12.50 -6.88
N CYS A 10 -21.99 -11.98 -5.86
CA CYS A 10 -22.62 -11.17 -4.80
C CYS A 10 -23.10 -9.82 -5.34
N PHE A 11 -22.41 -9.21 -6.32
CA PHE A 11 -22.85 -7.97 -6.96
C PHE A 11 -24.11 -8.20 -7.82
N PHE A 12 -24.20 -9.29 -8.60
CA PHE A 12 -25.40 -9.65 -9.35
C PHE A 12 -26.58 -10.06 -8.45
N LEU A 13 -26.33 -10.78 -7.34
CA LEU A 13 -27.40 -11.16 -6.40
C LEU A 13 -27.83 -10.01 -5.47
N ALA A 14 -26.92 -9.11 -5.08
CA ALA A 14 -27.27 -7.92 -4.30
C ALA A 14 -27.95 -6.84 -5.16
N THR A 15 -27.54 -6.70 -6.42
CA THR A 15 -28.27 -5.84 -7.38
C THR A 15 -29.63 -6.41 -7.74
N GLN A 16 -29.86 -7.73 -7.67
CA GLN A 16 -31.21 -8.29 -7.82
C GLN A 16 -32.17 -7.87 -6.69
N ILE A 17 -31.68 -7.50 -5.49
CA ILE A 17 -32.53 -7.09 -4.36
C ILE A 17 -32.74 -5.58 -4.33
N GLU A 18 -31.77 -4.76 -4.75
CA GLU A 18 -31.94 -3.30 -4.87
C GLU A 18 -32.58 -2.86 -6.21
N ILE A 19 -32.53 -3.66 -7.28
CA ILE A 19 -33.21 -3.36 -8.55
C ILE A 19 -34.69 -3.79 -8.54
N ASN A 20 -35.11 -4.67 -7.62
CA ASN A 20 -36.54 -5.00 -7.46
C ASN A 20 -37.38 -3.83 -6.90
N CYS A 21 -36.77 -2.71 -6.51
CA CYS A 21 -37.49 -1.46 -6.22
C CYS A 21 -37.44 -0.43 -7.38
N LEU A 22 -36.89 -0.78 -8.54
CA LEU A 22 -36.59 0.16 -9.64
C LEU A 22 -37.21 -0.18 -11.01
N ILE A 23 -37.99 -1.26 -11.16
CA ILE A 23 -38.59 -1.62 -12.45
C ILE A 23 -39.99 -2.21 -12.25
N GLU A 24 -41.03 -1.38 -12.36
CA GLU A 24 -42.41 -1.87 -12.48
C GLU A 24 -42.95 -1.89 -13.93
N GLU A 25 -42.22 -1.43 -14.96
CA GLU A 25 -42.82 -1.35 -16.32
C GLU A 25 -42.08 -1.92 -17.53
N PHE A 26 -40.87 -2.49 -17.43
CA PHE A 26 -40.29 -3.22 -18.59
C PHE A 26 -39.51 -4.46 -18.17
N ILE A 27 -40.22 -5.60 -18.13
CA ILE A 27 -39.59 -6.92 -18.02
C ILE A 27 -39.10 -7.30 -19.42
N SER A 28 -37.81 -7.08 -19.74
CA SER A 28 -37.16 -7.89 -20.78
C SER A 28 -36.84 -9.23 -20.16
N VAL A 29 -37.41 -10.31 -20.69
CA VAL A 29 -37.13 -11.66 -20.19
C VAL A 29 -35.75 -12.05 -20.73
N PHE A 30 -34.97 -12.84 -19.97
CA PHE A 30 -33.66 -13.34 -20.41
C PHE A 30 -33.72 -14.03 -21.80
N GLU A 31 -34.89 -14.57 -22.15
CA GLU A 31 -35.19 -15.18 -23.45
C GLU A 31 -35.22 -14.19 -24.63
N ASP A 32 -35.31 -12.88 -24.36
CA ASP A 32 -35.36 -11.81 -25.38
C ASP A 32 -33.96 -11.28 -25.75
N LEU A 33 -32.91 -11.70 -25.02
CA LEU A 33 -31.52 -11.32 -25.33
C LEU A 33 -31.10 -11.91 -26.67
N SER A 34 -30.27 -11.18 -27.44
CA SER A 34 -29.71 -11.68 -28.70
C SER A 34 -28.78 -12.87 -28.47
N ASN A 35 -28.54 -13.67 -29.51
CA ASN A 35 -27.68 -14.85 -29.39
C ASN A 35 -26.25 -14.45 -28.97
N GLU A 36 -25.76 -13.32 -29.47
CA GLU A 36 -24.42 -12.77 -29.21
C GLU A 36 -24.25 -12.40 -27.72
N LEU A 37 -25.22 -11.70 -27.14
CA LEU A 37 -25.18 -11.35 -25.72
C LEU A 37 -25.28 -12.59 -24.81
N ILE A 38 -26.09 -13.58 -25.19
CA ILE A 38 -26.17 -14.86 -24.48
C ILE A 38 -24.82 -15.59 -24.56
N TYR A 39 -24.15 -15.54 -25.70
CA TYR A 39 -22.83 -16.12 -25.88
C TYR A 39 -21.74 -15.43 -25.05
N ASP A 40 -21.76 -14.10 -24.99
CA ASP A 40 -20.86 -13.34 -24.12
C ASP A 40 -21.09 -13.74 -22.65
N ILE A 41 -22.36 -13.87 -22.22
CA ILE A 41 -22.70 -14.33 -20.86
C ILE A 41 -22.17 -15.75 -20.61
N PHE A 42 -22.38 -16.67 -21.57
CA PHE A 42 -21.93 -18.06 -21.45
C PHE A 42 -20.40 -18.19 -21.42
N GLU A 43 -19.64 -17.26 -22.02
CA GLU A 43 -18.17 -17.29 -21.95
C GLU A 43 -17.62 -17.14 -20.52
N TYR A 44 -18.37 -16.47 -19.64
CA TYR A 44 -18.00 -16.27 -18.23
C TYR A 44 -18.48 -17.39 -17.30
N LEU A 45 -19.23 -18.37 -17.80
CA LEU A 45 -19.81 -19.45 -17.00
C LEU A 45 -19.16 -20.80 -17.31
N ASP A 46 -19.15 -21.69 -16.31
CA ASP A 46 -18.82 -23.09 -16.57
C ASP A 46 -19.90 -23.70 -17.48
N PHE A 47 -19.48 -24.21 -18.63
CA PHE A 47 -20.42 -24.68 -19.66
C PHE A 47 -21.32 -25.81 -19.15
N HIS A 48 -20.89 -26.57 -18.12
CA HIS A 48 -21.75 -27.55 -17.49
C HIS A 48 -22.98 -26.92 -16.83
N HIS A 49 -22.80 -25.84 -16.08
CA HIS A 49 -23.91 -25.12 -15.43
C HIS A 49 -24.81 -24.45 -16.46
N VAL A 50 -24.22 -23.91 -17.53
CA VAL A 50 -24.98 -23.38 -18.67
C VAL A 50 -25.83 -24.47 -19.30
N PHE A 51 -25.25 -25.64 -19.56
CA PHE A 51 -25.98 -26.75 -20.16
C PHE A 51 -27.12 -27.25 -19.24
N GLU A 52 -26.87 -27.50 -17.96
CA GLU A 52 -27.93 -27.93 -17.03
C GLU A 52 -29.05 -26.88 -16.87
N ALA A 53 -28.73 -25.59 -16.88
CA ALA A 53 -29.70 -24.53 -16.65
C ALA A 53 -30.54 -24.18 -17.90
N PHE A 54 -29.93 -24.20 -19.09
CA PHE A 54 -30.56 -23.65 -20.30
C PHE A 54 -30.97 -24.70 -21.34
N HIS A 55 -30.45 -25.94 -21.28
CA HIS A 55 -30.75 -26.95 -22.29
C HIS A 55 -32.22 -27.36 -22.34
N ASP A 56 -32.91 -27.44 -21.21
CA ASP A 56 -34.31 -27.91 -21.18
C ASP A 56 -35.35 -26.78 -21.23
N LEU A 57 -34.92 -25.52 -21.36
CA LEU A 57 -35.83 -24.37 -21.32
C LEU A 57 -36.67 -24.25 -22.59
N ASN A 58 -36.02 -24.19 -23.76
CA ASN A 58 -36.71 -24.11 -25.05
C ASN A 58 -35.79 -24.50 -26.23
N LYS A 59 -36.39 -24.67 -27.42
CA LYS A 59 -35.66 -25.06 -28.64
C LYS A 59 -34.57 -24.07 -29.05
N ARG A 60 -34.73 -22.78 -28.73
CA ARG A 60 -33.73 -21.75 -29.06
C ARG A 60 -32.46 -21.99 -28.24
N PHE A 61 -32.56 -22.12 -26.91
CA PHE A 61 -31.40 -22.42 -26.06
C PHE A 61 -30.80 -23.79 -26.36
N GLN A 62 -31.61 -24.81 -26.68
CA GLN A 62 -31.09 -26.10 -27.16
C GLN A 62 -30.20 -25.92 -28.39
N ASN A 63 -30.66 -25.17 -29.39
CA ASN A 63 -29.88 -24.88 -30.59
C ASN A 63 -28.62 -24.05 -30.29
N LEU A 64 -28.70 -23.07 -29.39
CA LEU A 64 -27.54 -22.26 -28.97
C LEU A 64 -26.45 -23.09 -28.29
N LEU A 65 -26.82 -24.13 -27.55
CA LEU A 65 -25.87 -24.98 -26.85
C LEU A 65 -25.30 -26.07 -27.75
N ILE A 66 -26.14 -26.70 -28.58
CA ILE A 66 -25.76 -27.89 -29.36
C ILE A 66 -25.15 -27.53 -30.72
N ASN A 67 -25.69 -26.50 -31.41
CA ASN A 67 -25.40 -26.20 -32.82
C ASN A 67 -24.58 -24.93 -33.03
N SER A 68 -24.05 -24.31 -31.98
CA SER A 68 -23.24 -23.09 -32.08
C SER A 68 -21.76 -23.38 -32.34
N ASN A 69 -21.01 -22.36 -32.78
CA ASN A 69 -19.55 -22.45 -32.96
C ASN A 69 -18.76 -22.00 -31.72
N LEU A 70 -19.43 -21.79 -30.59
CA LEU A 70 -18.75 -21.29 -29.39
C LEU A 70 -17.71 -22.27 -28.87
N PRO A 71 -16.53 -21.76 -28.47
CA PRO A 71 -15.52 -22.56 -27.79
C PRO A 71 -16.00 -22.98 -26.41
N ILE A 72 -15.90 -24.27 -26.10
CA ILE A 72 -16.35 -24.81 -24.82
C ILE A 72 -15.16 -24.93 -23.86
N LYS A 73 -15.31 -24.36 -22.65
CA LYS A 73 -14.40 -24.57 -21.51
C LYS A 73 -15.09 -25.49 -20.51
N ILE A 74 -14.50 -26.64 -20.24
CA ILE A 74 -15.06 -27.66 -19.37
C ILE A 74 -14.29 -27.67 -18.05
N ASN A 75 -15.00 -27.60 -16.93
CA ASN A 75 -14.42 -27.84 -15.62
C ASN A 75 -15.30 -28.80 -14.81
N ILE A 76 -14.80 -30.01 -14.58
CA ILE A 76 -15.54 -31.10 -13.93
C ILE A 76 -15.05 -31.39 -12.51
N SER A 77 -14.31 -30.45 -11.91
CA SER A 77 -13.61 -30.65 -10.63
C SER A 77 -14.53 -31.00 -9.45
N SER A 78 -15.80 -30.59 -9.49
CA SER A 78 -16.81 -30.83 -8.45
C SER A 78 -17.86 -31.89 -8.84
N MET A 79 -17.72 -32.53 -10.00
CA MET A 79 -18.76 -33.38 -10.57
C MET A 79 -18.73 -34.81 -10.04
N SER A 80 -19.90 -35.38 -9.72
CA SER A 80 -20.02 -36.81 -9.36
C SER A 80 -19.83 -37.73 -10.57
N LYS A 81 -19.38 -38.97 -10.36
CA LYS A 81 -19.19 -40.00 -11.42
C LYS A 81 -20.43 -40.20 -12.30
N TYR A 82 -21.62 -40.30 -11.70
CA TYR A 82 -22.87 -40.50 -12.43
C TYR A 82 -23.23 -39.29 -13.31
N ARG A 83 -23.15 -38.07 -12.76
CA ARG A 83 -23.39 -36.83 -13.52
C ARG A 83 -22.35 -36.66 -14.62
N PHE A 84 -21.09 -36.99 -14.34
CA PHE A 84 -20.02 -36.97 -15.33
C PHE A 84 -20.26 -37.95 -16.46
N GLN A 85 -20.64 -39.20 -16.19
CA GLN A 85 -20.93 -40.17 -17.25
C GLN A 85 -22.09 -39.71 -18.14
N ARG A 86 -23.15 -39.15 -17.54
CA ARG A 86 -24.27 -38.56 -18.29
C ARG A 86 -23.80 -37.36 -19.12
N TYR A 87 -23.09 -36.41 -18.52
CA TYR A 87 -22.57 -35.23 -19.22
C TYR A 87 -21.58 -35.60 -20.33
N LEU A 88 -20.75 -36.62 -20.10
CA LEU A 88 -19.83 -37.19 -21.06
C LEU A 88 -20.57 -37.75 -22.28
N THR A 89 -21.56 -38.61 -22.05
CA THR A 89 -22.34 -39.27 -23.11
C THR A 89 -23.20 -38.30 -23.90
N TYR A 90 -23.96 -37.43 -23.22
CA TYR A 90 -24.97 -36.60 -23.90
C TYR A 90 -24.44 -35.26 -24.40
N PHE A 91 -23.29 -34.79 -23.91
CA PHE A 91 -22.78 -33.47 -24.27
C PHE A 91 -21.32 -33.49 -24.72
N ILE A 92 -20.38 -33.98 -23.91
CA ILE A 92 -18.94 -33.88 -24.23
C ILE A 92 -18.61 -34.65 -25.52
N ILE A 93 -19.07 -35.91 -25.65
CA ILE A 93 -18.80 -36.74 -26.82
C ILE A 93 -19.30 -36.07 -28.12
N PRO A 94 -20.57 -35.61 -28.21
CA PRO A 94 -21.06 -34.89 -29.38
C PRO A 94 -20.32 -33.58 -29.70
N GLN A 95 -19.72 -32.92 -28.71
CA GLN A 95 -19.17 -31.57 -28.83
C GLN A 95 -17.62 -31.54 -28.82
N THR A 96 -16.96 -32.69 -28.94
CA THR A 96 -15.49 -32.85 -28.86
C THR A 96 -14.70 -31.87 -29.73
N TYR A 97 -15.19 -31.56 -30.94
CA TYR A 97 -14.55 -30.64 -31.88
C TYR A 97 -14.57 -29.16 -31.47
N ARG A 98 -15.33 -28.77 -30.43
CA ARG A 98 -15.47 -27.38 -29.95
C ARG A 98 -14.75 -27.09 -28.64
N ILE A 99 -14.31 -28.13 -27.93
CA ILE A 99 -13.72 -28.00 -26.60
C ILE A 99 -12.32 -27.42 -26.72
N LYS A 100 -12.11 -26.23 -26.14
CA LYS A 100 -10.82 -25.52 -26.13
C LYS A 100 -10.04 -25.70 -24.82
N SER A 101 -10.73 -25.83 -23.69
CA SER A 101 -10.10 -26.03 -22.39
C SER A 101 -10.79 -27.12 -21.60
N PHE A 102 -10.00 -27.97 -20.95
CA PHE A 102 -10.49 -29.07 -20.14
C PHE A 102 -9.78 -29.09 -18.78
N ARG A 103 -10.55 -28.98 -17.70
CA ARG A 103 -10.05 -29.00 -16.32
C ARG A 103 -10.67 -30.14 -15.50
N LEU A 104 -9.82 -30.94 -14.89
CA LEU A 104 -10.15 -32.01 -13.96
C LEU A 104 -9.37 -31.82 -12.66
N SER A 105 -10.05 -31.80 -11.51
CA SER A 105 -9.41 -31.72 -10.19
C SER A 105 -10.15 -32.56 -9.17
N ASN A 106 -10.14 -33.89 -9.34
CA ASN A 106 -10.83 -34.80 -8.43
C ASN A 106 -9.99 -36.08 -8.18
N PRO A 107 -9.48 -36.29 -6.95
CA PRO A 107 -8.64 -37.45 -6.63
C PRO A 107 -9.38 -38.79 -6.63
N PHE A 108 -10.72 -38.78 -6.62
CA PHE A 108 -11.55 -39.98 -6.72
C PHE A 108 -12.04 -40.24 -8.16
N ALA A 109 -11.58 -39.44 -9.13
CA ALA A 109 -11.96 -39.53 -10.53
C ALA A 109 -10.99 -40.36 -11.39
N ALA A 110 -10.16 -41.20 -10.76
CA ALA A 110 -9.30 -42.18 -11.43
C ALA A 110 -10.02 -42.94 -12.57
N ASP A 111 -11.22 -43.45 -12.31
CA ASP A 111 -12.06 -44.09 -13.34
C ASP A 111 -12.58 -43.13 -14.41
N MET A 112 -12.78 -41.84 -14.09
CA MET A 112 -13.24 -40.85 -15.07
C MET A 112 -12.14 -40.55 -16.09
N CYS A 113 -10.87 -40.57 -15.68
CA CYS A 113 -9.74 -40.50 -16.63
C CYS A 113 -9.77 -41.65 -17.63
N LEU A 114 -10.08 -42.89 -17.18
CA LEU A 114 -10.24 -44.04 -18.08
C LEU A 114 -11.39 -43.85 -19.09
N LEU A 115 -12.47 -43.18 -18.69
CA LEU A 115 -13.58 -42.83 -19.58
C LEU A 115 -13.24 -41.70 -20.56
N LEU A 116 -12.24 -40.89 -20.25
CA LEU A 116 -11.78 -39.79 -21.11
C LEU A 116 -10.81 -40.26 -22.19
N PHE A 117 -9.99 -41.30 -21.95
CA PHE A 117 -8.99 -41.78 -22.91
C PHE A 117 -9.54 -42.04 -24.32
N PRO A 118 -10.70 -42.72 -24.50
CA PRO A 118 -11.25 -42.98 -25.83
C PRO A 118 -11.64 -41.71 -26.61
N ILE A 119 -11.91 -40.61 -25.91
CA ILE A 119 -12.36 -39.35 -26.53
C ILE A 119 -11.25 -38.33 -26.66
N MET A 120 -10.11 -38.50 -25.96
CA MET A 120 -9.00 -37.54 -26.00
C MET A 120 -8.50 -37.33 -27.43
N THR A 121 -8.45 -38.37 -28.25
CA THR A 121 -8.05 -38.29 -29.66
C THR A 121 -8.99 -37.45 -30.52
N ASN A 122 -10.24 -37.26 -30.09
CA ASN A 122 -11.25 -36.48 -30.81
C ASN A 122 -11.26 -34.99 -30.41
N LEU A 123 -10.52 -34.60 -29.37
CA LEU A 123 -10.43 -33.22 -28.87
C LEU A 123 -9.49 -32.36 -29.73
N THR A 124 -9.72 -32.32 -31.03
CA THR A 124 -8.81 -31.71 -32.04
C THR A 124 -8.59 -30.20 -31.88
N ARG A 125 -9.49 -29.49 -31.18
CA ARG A 125 -9.37 -28.05 -30.88
C ARG A 125 -8.91 -27.73 -29.45
N LEU A 126 -8.50 -28.74 -28.67
CA LEU A 126 -8.07 -28.52 -27.29
C LEU A 126 -6.76 -27.73 -27.24
N GLU A 127 -6.81 -26.57 -26.61
CA GLU A 127 -5.68 -25.65 -26.43
C GLU A 127 -5.10 -25.76 -25.01
N SER A 128 -5.93 -26.03 -23.99
CA SER A 128 -5.50 -26.10 -22.59
C SER A 128 -6.04 -27.32 -21.85
N LEU A 129 -5.15 -28.05 -21.16
CA LEU A 129 -5.49 -29.19 -20.31
C LEU A 129 -4.93 -28.99 -18.90
N THR A 130 -5.81 -29.05 -17.91
CA THR A 130 -5.45 -28.94 -16.47
C THR A 130 -5.92 -30.17 -15.72
N ILE A 131 -5.00 -30.91 -15.11
CA ILE A 131 -5.27 -32.12 -14.34
C ILE A 131 -4.62 -31.98 -12.96
N HIS A 132 -5.45 -31.84 -11.93
CA HIS A 132 -5.01 -31.73 -10.54
C HIS A 132 -5.41 -32.97 -9.75
N ASN A 133 -4.58 -33.30 -8.75
CA ASN A 133 -4.81 -34.36 -7.79
C ASN A 133 -5.03 -35.73 -8.45
N ILE A 134 -4.21 -36.09 -9.44
CA ILE A 134 -4.31 -37.39 -10.11
C ILE A 134 -3.39 -38.44 -9.48
N GLU A 135 -3.81 -39.71 -9.46
CA GLU A 135 -2.94 -40.83 -9.09
C GLU A 135 -1.88 -41.10 -10.17
N SER A 136 -0.66 -41.37 -9.74
CA SER A 136 0.54 -41.59 -10.56
C SER A 136 0.36 -42.66 -11.63
N ASP A 137 -0.41 -43.71 -11.34
CA ASP A 137 -0.68 -44.85 -12.23
C ASP A 137 -1.40 -44.44 -13.54
N TYR A 138 -2.10 -43.30 -13.57
CA TYR A 138 -2.82 -42.81 -14.76
C TYR A 138 -2.07 -41.75 -15.56
N VAL A 139 -1.03 -41.15 -14.99
CA VAL A 139 -0.29 -40.04 -15.60
C VAL A 139 0.36 -40.46 -16.91
N GLU A 140 0.98 -41.63 -16.95
CA GLU A 140 1.62 -42.15 -18.17
C GLU A 140 0.60 -42.40 -19.28
N GLY A 141 -0.57 -42.95 -18.94
CA GLY A 141 -1.67 -43.16 -19.88
C GLY A 141 -2.15 -41.85 -20.51
N ILE A 142 -2.32 -40.79 -19.71
CA ILE A 142 -2.71 -39.46 -20.22
C ILE A 142 -1.67 -38.92 -21.19
N ILE A 143 -0.40 -38.94 -20.79
CA ILE A 143 0.69 -38.36 -21.58
C ILE A 143 0.79 -39.03 -22.95
N ASN A 144 0.59 -40.34 -23.03
CA ASN A 144 0.61 -41.08 -24.29
C ASN A 144 -0.49 -40.60 -25.27
N HIS A 145 -1.59 -40.02 -24.78
CA HIS A 145 -2.66 -39.46 -25.63
C HIS A 145 -2.45 -37.97 -25.97
N LEU A 146 -1.57 -37.25 -25.23
CA LEU A 146 -1.35 -35.82 -25.48
C LEU A 146 -0.65 -35.55 -26.82
N SER A 147 0.19 -36.46 -27.29
CA SER A 147 0.85 -36.36 -28.60
C SER A 147 -0.13 -36.33 -29.77
N LEU A 148 -1.36 -36.81 -29.56
CA LEU A 148 -2.42 -36.87 -30.56
C LEU A 148 -3.24 -35.57 -30.63
N LEU A 149 -2.96 -34.60 -29.76
CA LEU A 149 -3.67 -33.32 -29.68
C LEU A 149 -2.92 -32.22 -30.43
N PRO A 150 -3.39 -31.79 -31.62
CA PRO A 150 -2.60 -30.93 -32.51
C PRO A 150 -2.46 -29.48 -32.02
N ARG A 151 -3.34 -29.00 -31.13
CA ARG A 151 -3.41 -27.59 -30.71
C ARG A 151 -3.07 -27.35 -29.24
N LEU A 152 -2.61 -28.37 -28.51
CA LEU A 152 -2.38 -28.28 -27.07
C LEU A 152 -1.20 -27.35 -26.76
N SER A 153 -1.52 -26.13 -26.31
CA SER A 153 -0.54 -25.07 -26.02
C SER A 153 -0.30 -24.86 -24.53
N SER A 154 -1.18 -25.34 -23.66
CA SER A 154 -1.07 -25.22 -22.20
C SER A 154 -1.35 -26.54 -21.49
N LEU A 155 -0.43 -26.98 -20.63
CA LEU A 155 -0.55 -28.21 -19.86
C LEU A 155 -0.24 -27.98 -18.38
N VAL A 156 -1.13 -28.44 -17.50
CA VAL A 156 -0.92 -28.50 -16.05
C VAL A 156 -1.20 -29.90 -15.54
N ILE A 157 -0.22 -30.55 -14.89
CA ILE A 157 -0.39 -31.88 -14.29
C ILE A 157 0.18 -31.91 -12.87
N ILE A 158 -0.66 -32.26 -11.90
CA ILE A 158 -0.30 -32.35 -10.48
C ILE A 158 -0.70 -33.73 -9.93
N SER A 159 0.29 -34.55 -9.61
CA SER A 159 0.10 -35.89 -9.01
C SER A 159 -0.05 -35.81 -7.49
N ILE A 160 -0.85 -36.71 -6.89
CA ILE A 160 -0.98 -36.83 -5.42
C ILE A 160 0.07 -37.74 -4.79
N ASP A 161 0.70 -38.61 -5.58
CA ASP A 161 1.69 -39.59 -5.14
C ASP A 161 2.90 -39.66 -6.08
N TYR A 162 3.91 -40.46 -5.68
CA TYR A 162 5.20 -40.52 -6.34
C TYR A 162 5.16 -41.28 -7.69
N ILE A 163 5.80 -40.68 -8.69
CA ILE A 163 5.93 -41.19 -10.06
C ILE A 163 7.18 -42.07 -10.19
N ARG A 164 7.03 -43.23 -10.84
CA ARG A 164 8.12 -44.18 -11.09
C ARG A 164 9.07 -43.75 -12.21
N ASN A 165 8.53 -43.34 -13.37
CA ASN A 165 9.28 -43.04 -14.60
C ASN A 165 9.31 -41.54 -14.95
N GLN A 166 9.73 -40.70 -13.99
CA GLN A 166 9.65 -39.24 -14.12
C GLN A 166 10.37 -38.69 -15.37
N ASN A 167 11.58 -39.17 -15.65
CA ASN A 167 12.37 -38.69 -16.80
C ASN A 167 11.69 -39.00 -18.13
N ASP A 168 11.17 -40.22 -18.31
CA ASP A 168 10.49 -40.62 -19.55
C ASP A 168 9.22 -39.77 -19.78
N ILE A 169 8.51 -39.48 -18.69
CA ILE A 169 7.35 -38.58 -18.69
C ILE A 169 7.76 -37.17 -19.13
N TYR A 170 8.84 -36.61 -18.59
CA TYR A 170 9.35 -35.30 -19.00
C TYR A 170 9.74 -35.30 -20.48
N GLN A 171 10.42 -36.35 -20.95
CA GLN A 171 10.79 -36.47 -22.37
C GLN A 171 9.56 -36.45 -23.28
N LYS A 172 8.51 -37.19 -22.94
CA LYS A 172 7.26 -37.23 -23.71
C LYS A 172 6.56 -35.87 -23.72
N ILE A 173 6.50 -35.16 -22.58
CA ILE A 173 5.88 -33.84 -22.48
C ILE A 173 6.64 -32.81 -23.33
N PHE A 174 7.97 -32.81 -23.27
CA PHE A 174 8.80 -31.82 -23.97
C PHE A 174 8.78 -32.02 -25.49
N ARG A 175 8.41 -33.21 -25.98
CA ARG A 175 8.19 -33.49 -27.41
C ARG A 175 6.85 -33.00 -27.95
N LEU A 176 5.97 -32.44 -27.13
CA LEU A 176 4.67 -31.94 -27.59
C LEU A 176 4.88 -30.71 -28.50
N PRO A 177 4.45 -30.76 -29.78
CA PRO A 177 4.91 -29.84 -30.81
C PRO A 177 4.31 -28.43 -30.74
N THR A 178 3.26 -28.21 -29.96
CA THR A 178 2.57 -26.93 -29.82
C THR A 178 2.55 -26.38 -28.39
N LEU A 179 3.20 -27.08 -27.45
CA LEU A 179 3.13 -26.78 -26.02
C LEU A 179 3.99 -25.54 -25.65
N LYS A 180 3.33 -24.43 -25.30
CA LYS A 180 3.99 -23.17 -24.89
C LYS A 180 4.07 -23.02 -23.37
N TYR A 181 3.04 -23.43 -22.64
CA TYR A 181 2.97 -23.33 -21.17
C TYR A 181 2.93 -24.71 -20.53
N CYS A 182 3.81 -24.97 -19.57
CA CYS A 182 3.88 -26.24 -18.86
C CYS A 182 4.05 -26.02 -17.35
N GLN A 183 3.15 -26.59 -16.55
CA GLN A 183 3.28 -26.66 -15.09
C GLN A 183 3.13 -28.10 -14.59
N ILE A 184 4.11 -28.57 -13.82
CA ILE A 184 4.14 -29.97 -13.35
C ILE A 184 4.51 -30.09 -11.87
N LEU A 185 3.82 -31.00 -11.16
CA LEU A 185 4.21 -31.54 -9.85
C LEU A 185 4.19 -33.06 -9.95
N LEU A 186 5.33 -33.65 -10.31
CA LEU A 186 5.49 -35.08 -10.56
C LEU A 186 6.64 -35.62 -9.73
N GLU A 187 6.45 -35.71 -8.41
CA GLU A 187 7.53 -36.08 -7.49
C GLU A 187 7.95 -37.55 -7.64
N SER A 188 9.25 -37.87 -7.48
CA SER A 188 9.75 -39.25 -7.61
C SER A 188 10.65 -39.63 -6.44
N LEU A 189 10.58 -40.90 -6.00
CA LEU A 189 11.45 -41.45 -4.95
C LEU A 189 12.87 -41.80 -5.46
N CYS A 190 13.06 -41.91 -6.77
CA CYS A 190 14.25 -42.50 -7.39
C CYS A 190 14.95 -41.55 -8.38
N HIS A 191 15.78 -40.63 -7.88
CA HIS A 191 16.64 -39.77 -8.74
C HIS A 191 17.92 -40.50 -9.19
N ARG A 192 17.81 -41.66 -9.85
CA ARG A 192 18.97 -42.53 -10.10
C ARG A 192 19.66 -42.40 -11.47
N LYS A 193 19.06 -41.73 -12.46
CA LYS A 193 19.69 -41.58 -13.81
C LYS A 193 19.51 -40.17 -14.40
N PRO A 194 20.55 -39.58 -15.01
CA PRO A 194 20.41 -38.41 -15.88
C PRO A 194 19.46 -38.72 -17.03
N MET A 195 18.75 -37.70 -17.55
CA MET A 195 18.04 -37.84 -18.82
C MET A 195 19.05 -38.05 -19.96
N SER A 196 18.82 -39.00 -20.87
CA SER A 196 19.64 -39.14 -22.06
C SER A 196 19.57 -37.86 -22.90
N THR A 197 20.71 -37.38 -23.39
CA THR A 197 20.83 -36.17 -24.23
C THR A 197 20.67 -36.47 -25.72
N ASP A 198 20.37 -37.71 -26.10
CA ASP A 198 20.54 -38.23 -27.46
C ASP A 198 19.49 -37.77 -28.48
N THR A 199 18.62 -36.80 -28.15
CA THR A 199 17.58 -36.31 -29.07
C THR A 199 17.76 -34.82 -29.34
N ASN A 200 18.12 -34.47 -30.58
CA ASN A 200 18.27 -33.11 -31.11
C ASN A 200 16.94 -32.33 -31.27
N GLU A 201 15.86 -32.77 -30.63
CA GLU A 201 14.53 -32.16 -30.78
C GLU A 201 14.33 -31.05 -29.74
N PHE A 202 14.10 -29.82 -30.22
CA PHE A 202 13.77 -28.68 -29.38
C PHE A 202 12.26 -28.60 -29.12
N SER A 203 11.93 -28.27 -27.89
CA SER A 203 10.58 -28.06 -27.40
C SER A 203 10.16 -26.59 -27.58
N PRO A 204 8.90 -26.31 -27.94
CA PRO A 204 8.37 -24.96 -28.13
C PRO A 204 7.97 -24.27 -26.81
N ILE A 205 8.28 -24.85 -25.65
CA ILE A 205 7.88 -24.32 -24.34
C ILE A 205 8.51 -22.94 -24.10
N GLU A 206 7.66 -21.95 -23.85
CA GLU A 206 8.00 -20.56 -23.52
C GLU A 206 7.90 -20.32 -21.99
N HIS A 207 7.03 -21.04 -21.28
CA HIS A 207 6.82 -20.87 -19.84
C HIS A 207 6.81 -22.22 -19.12
N LEU A 208 7.80 -22.45 -18.25
CA LEU A 208 8.00 -23.71 -17.54
C LEU A 208 7.96 -23.52 -16.01
N VAL A 209 7.12 -24.31 -15.35
CA VAL A 209 6.96 -24.34 -13.89
C VAL A 209 7.10 -25.78 -13.39
N ILE A 210 8.08 -26.04 -12.53
CA ILE A 210 8.29 -27.37 -11.92
C ILE A 210 8.23 -27.25 -10.41
N ASN A 211 7.23 -27.89 -9.81
CA ASN A 211 6.93 -27.74 -8.39
C ASN A 211 7.49 -28.89 -7.53
N ASN A 212 8.12 -29.90 -8.14
CA ASN A 212 8.78 -31.00 -7.44
C ASN A 212 10.29 -30.78 -7.35
N LYS A 213 10.95 -31.66 -6.60
CA LYS A 213 12.42 -31.71 -6.50
C LYS A 213 13.08 -31.98 -7.85
N VAL A 214 14.04 -31.13 -8.22
CA VAL A 214 14.87 -31.23 -9.44
C VAL A 214 16.35 -31.03 -9.05
N SER A 215 17.26 -31.81 -9.63
CA SER A 215 18.70 -31.60 -9.45
C SER A 215 19.27 -30.66 -10.53
N LEU A 216 20.39 -29.98 -10.23
CA LEU A 216 21.01 -29.06 -11.20
C LEU A 216 21.35 -29.76 -12.53
N ASN A 217 21.88 -30.99 -12.51
CA ASN A 217 22.17 -31.78 -13.73
C ASN A 217 20.90 -32.06 -14.54
N GLN A 218 19.80 -32.42 -13.87
CA GLN A 218 18.52 -32.63 -14.54
C GLN A 218 18.00 -31.34 -15.16
N LEU A 219 18.17 -30.20 -14.48
CA LEU A 219 17.80 -28.88 -15.01
C LEU A 219 18.59 -28.53 -16.27
N TYR A 220 19.92 -28.73 -16.28
CA TYR A 220 20.73 -28.54 -17.50
C TYR A 220 20.20 -29.36 -18.68
N SER A 221 19.86 -30.64 -18.46
CA SER A 221 19.29 -31.51 -19.50
C SER A 221 17.90 -31.10 -19.97
N LEU A 222 17.12 -30.39 -19.13
CA LEU A 222 15.81 -29.87 -19.50
C LEU A 222 15.94 -28.56 -20.28
N LEU A 223 16.78 -27.64 -19.80
CA LEU A 223 17.00 -26.34 -20.42
C LEU A 223 17.62 -26.44 -21.82
N SER A 224 18.50 -27.42 -22.04
CA SER A 224 19.06 -27.70 -23.36
C SER A 224 17.99 -28.02 -24.43
N ARG A 225 16.76 -28.37 -24.01
CA ARG A 225 15.65 -28.73 -24.90
C ARG A 225 14.65 -27.61 -25.11
N VAL A 226 14.75 -26.47 -24.41
CA VAL A 226 13.75 -25.38 -24.46
C VAL A 226 14.40 -24.05 -24.85
N PRO A 227 14.97 -23.91 -26.07
CA PRO A 227 15.68 -22.70 -26.47
C PRO A 227 14.79 -21.44 -26.53
N GLN A 228 13.46 -21.60 -26.65
CA GLN A 228 12.46 -20.53 -26.70
C GLN A 228 11.93 -20.12 -25.32
N LEU A 229 12.51 -20.64 -24.23
CA LEU A 229 12.04 -20.40 -22.88
C LEU A 229 12.16 -18.92 -22.50
N GLN A 230 11.06 -18.33 -22.05
CA GLN A 230 10.96 -16.95 -21.56
C GLN A 230 10.84 -16.87 -20.04
N HIS A 231 10.14 -17.83 -19.43
CA HIS A 231 9.87 -17.86 -18.00
C HIS A 231 10.16 -19.23 -17.39
N LEU A 232 10.99 -19.25 -16.34
CA LEU A 232 11.34 -20.44 -15.56
C LEU A 232 10.95 -20.26 -14.09
N SER A 233 10.21 -21.21 -13.52
CA SER A 233 9.93 -21.25 -12.08
C SER A 233 10.16 -22.65 -11.51
N LEU A 234 10.99 -22.74 -10.46
CA LEU A 234 11.30 -23.99 -9.76
C LEU A 234 11.06 -23.86 -8.26
N ASP A 235 10.25 -24.76 -7.69
CA ASP A 235 9.97 -24.75 -6.25
C ASP A 235 11.03 -25.47 -5.40
N HIS A 236 11.86 -26.33 -6.00
CA HIS A 236 12.87 -27.08 -5.24
C HIS A 236 14.05 -27.54 -6.10
N LEU A 237 15.11 -26.74 -6.19
CA LEU A 237 16.36 -27.07 -6.87
C LEU A 237 17.42 -27.56 -5.88
N CYS A 238 18.08 -28.70 -6.16
CA CYS A 238 19.11 -29.26 -5.28
C CYS A 238 20.42 -29.63 -6.01
N GLU A 239 21.49 -29.81 -5.23
CA GLU A 239 22.80 -30.25 -5.75
C GLU A 239 22.70 -31.61 -6.50
N PRO A 240 23.46 -31.78 -7.58
CA PRO A 240 23.76 -33.10 -8.12
C PRO A 240 24.45 -34.00 -7.09
N ARG A 241 24.13 -35.30 -7.15
CA ARG A 241 24.82 -36.33 -6.36
C ARG A 241 26.12 -36.84 -7.03
N TRP A 242 26.45 -36.37 -8.24
CA TRP A 242 27.59 -36.80 -9.06
C TRP A 242 28.18 -35.64 -9.87
N SER A 243 29.49 -35.64 -10.09
CA SER A 243 30.21 -34.65 -10.90
C SER A 243 29.82 -34.71 -12.39
N GLN A 244 29.85 -33.54 -13.03
CA GLN A 244 29.25 -33.30 -14.34
C GLN A 244 30.06 -33.90 -15.50
N THR A 245 29.34 -34.60 -16.38
CA THR A 245 29.69 -34.87 -17.79
C THR A 245 29.44 -33.62 -18.64
N SER A 246 30.31 -33.38 -19.61
CA SER A 246 30.37 -32.25 -20.56
C SER A 246 29.04 -31.51 -20.84
N LEU A 247 29.04 -30.20 -20.59
CA LEU A 247 27.97 -29.26 -20.94
C LEU A 247 27.92 -29.03 -22.45
N ASN A 248 26.77 -29.27 -23.08
CA ASN A 248 26.50 -28.81 -24.44
C ASN A 248 26.19 -27.30 -24.44
N SER A 249 26.77 -26.57 -25.38
CA SER A 249 26.76 -25.11 -25.49
C SER A 249 25.43 -24.53 -26.01
N ILE A 250 24.37 -24.51 -25.19
CA ILE A 250 23.08 -23.94 -25.59
C ILE A 250 22.81 -22.64 -24.82
N THR A 251 22.54 -21.57 -25.56
CA THR A 251 22.20 -20.26 -25.00
C THR A 251 20.68 -20.06 -25.03
N LEU A 252 20.10 -19.59 -23.92
CA LEU A 252 18.67 -19.28 -23.81
C LEU A 252 18.40 -17.80 -24.12
N HIS A 253 18.28 -17.47 -25.40
CA HIS A 253 18.21 -16.07 -25.86
C HIS A 253 16.94 -15.31 -25.45
N TYR A 254 15.88 -16.01 -25.03
CA TYR A 254 14.58 -15.40 -24.71
C TYR A 254 14.25 -15.39 -23.21
N LEU A 255 15.11 -15.98 -22.37
CA LEU A 255 14.85 -16.14 -20.94
C LEU A 255 14.95 -14.79 -20.22
N THR A 256 13.81 -14.26 -19.81
CA THR A 256 13.69 -12.94 -19.15
C THR A 256 13.27 -13.05 -17.69
N HIS A 257 12.52 -14.09 -17.32
CA HIS A 257 11.95 -14.25 -15.99
C HIS A 257 12.40 -15.56 -15.35
N VAL A 258 13.00 -15.48 -14.17
CA VAL A 258 13.48 -16.65 -13.44
C VAL A 258 13.09 -16.57 -11.96
N SER A 259 12.49 -17.64 -11.44
CA SER A 259 12.11 -17.79 -10.03
C SER A 259 12.61 -19.14 -9.50
N LEU A 260 13.52 -19.13 -8.52
CA LEU A 260 14.18 -20.33 -8.02
C LEU A 260 14.11 -20.44 -6.50
N LYS A 261 13.77 -21.62 -6.00
CA LYS A 261 13.96 -21.98 -4.58
C LYS A 261 15.08 -23.01 -4.47
N LEU A 262 16.18 -22.61 -3.85
CA LEU A 262 17.43 -23.36 -3.75
C LEU A 262 17.50 -24.11 -2.42
N TYR A 263 17.72 -25.41 -2.47
CA TYR A 263 17.88 -26.33 -1.33
C TYR A 263 19.00 -27.31 -1.64
N SER A 264 20.23 -27.08 -1.22
CA SER A 264 21.31 -27.95 -1.69
C SER A 264 22.53 -27.25 -2.25
N VAL A 265 22.28 -26.18 -3.02
CA VAL A 265 23.12 -25.74 -4.16
C VAL A 265 24.26 -24.85 -3.71
N SER A 266 25.51 -25.23 -3.97
CA SER A 266 26.66 -24.35 -3.67
C SER A 266 26.61 -23.09 -4.54
N PHE A 267 27.17 -21.98 -4.06
CA PHE A 267 27.18 -20.76 -4.86
C PHE A 267 28.00 -20.94 -6.13
N ASP A 268 29.11 -21.68 -6.09
CA ASP A 268 29.97 -21.94 -7.26
C ASP A 268 29.20 -22.59 -8.42
N ASN A 269 28.43 -23.63 -8.11
CA ASN A 269 27.64 -24.34 -9.11
C ASN A 269 26.49 -23.48 -9.63
N PHE A 270 25.88 -22.70 -8.75
CA PHE A 270 24.85 -21.75 -9.12
C PHE A 270 25.38 -20.60 -9.98
N GLU A 271 26.57 -20.09 -9.67
CA GLU A 271 27.25 -19.05 -10.44
C GLU A 271 27.60 -19.55 -11.85
N SER A 272 28.15 -20.77 -11.95
CA SER A 272 28.39 -21.44 -13.25
C SER A 272 27.10 -21.55 -14.08
N PHE A 273 25.98 -21.87 -13.43
CA PHE A 273 24.66 -21.92 -14.05
C PHE A 273 24.19 -20.55 -14.56
N ILE A 274 24.30 -19.50 -13.74
CA ILE A 274 23.95 -18.11 -14.13
C ILE A 274 24.76 -17.68 -15.35
N LYS A 275 26.08 -17.88 -15.33
CA LYS A 275 26.99 -17.47 -16.40
C LYS A 275 26.60 -18.08 -17.75
N HIS A 276 26.03 -19.28 -17.73
CA HIS A 276 25.63 -19.99 -18.94
C HIS A 276 24.27 -19.55 -19.49
N PHE A 277 23.28 -19.26 -18.62
CA PHE A 277 21.89 -19.11 -19.05
C PHE A 277 21.27 -17.72 -18.84
N PHE A 278 21.80 -16.87 -17.96
CA PHE A 278 21.05 -15.69 -17.45
C PHE A 278 21.39 -14.36 -18.13
N ASN A 279 22.10 -14.39 -19.26
CA ASN A 279 22.54 -13.18 -19.98
C ASN A 279 21.41 -12.24 -20.44
N LYS A 280 20.16 -12.72 -20.54
CA LYS A 280 18.98 -11.94 -20.94
C LYS A 280 17.95 -11.76 -19.81
N VAL A 281 18.23 -12.27 -18.61
CA VAL A 281 17.30 -12.22 -17.47
C VAL A 281 17.10 -10.78 -17.02
N GLN A 282 15.83 -10.45 -16.82
CA GLN A 282 15.32 -9.13 -16.43
C GLN A 282 14.73 -9.14 -15.02
N ILE A 283 14.07 -10.26 -14.67
CA ILE A 283 13.49 -10.51 -13.35
C ILE A 283 14.09 -11.78 -12.77
N LEU A 284 14.76 -11.65 -11.63
CA LEU A 284 15.33 -12.76 -10.89
C LEU A 284 14.74 -12.80 -9.49
N ARG A 285 14.04 -13.89 -9.16
CA ARG A 285 13.56 -14.20 -7.81
C ARG A 285 14.26 -15.42 -7.27
N ILE A 286 14.88 -15.30 -6.11
CA ILE A 286 15.66 -16.39 -5.51
C ILE A 286 15.32 -16.50 -4.03
N LYS A 287 15.01 -17.72 -3.60
CA LYS A 287 14.88 -18.08 -2.19
C LYS A 287 15.89 -19.18 -1.86
N VAL A 288 16.79 -18.92 -0.93
CA VAL A 288 17.79 -19.88 -0.45
C VAL A 288 17.30 -20.45 0.89
N GLY A 289 16.93 -21.73 0.89
CA GLY A 289 16.43 -22.42 2.07
C GLY A 289 17.54 -22.89 3.01
N TYR A 290 17.17 -23.18 4.26
CA TYR A 290 18.09 -23.63 5.31
C TYR A 290 18.84 -24.94 4.94
N MET A 291 20.15 -24.92 5.21
CA MET A 291 21.11 -26.02 4.97
C MET A 291 21.68 -26.54 6.30
N PRO A 292 21.38 -27.78 6.74
CA PRO A 292 21.83 -28.24 8.06
C PRO A 292 23.30 -28.70 8.17
N TYR A 293 24.00 -28.90 7.05
CA TYR A 293 25.27 -29.66 7.03
C TYR A 293 26.41 -29.05 6.18
N PHE A 294 26.26 -27.83 5.65
CA PHE A 294 27.28 -27.23 4.76
C PHE A 294 27.54 -25.75 5.09
N SER A 295 28.83 -25.39 5.18
CA SER A 295 29.32 -24.02 5.40
C SER A 295 29.07 -23.08 4.21
N SER A 296 28.72 -23.62 3.04
CA SER A 296 28.52 -22.91 1.77
C SER A 296 27.29 -22.00 1.71
N ASN A 297 26.39 -22.04 2.71
CA ASN A 297 25.18 -21.21 2.68
C ASN A 297 25.48 -19.70 2.86
N LEU A 298 26.57 -19.35 3.55
CA LEU A 298 26.98 -17.94 3.72
C LEU A 298 27.51 -17.31 2.42
N GLU A 299 27.95 -18.11 1.45
CA GLU A 299 28.47 -17.61 0.17
C GLU A 299 27.42 -16.81 -0.60
N TYR A 300 26.14 -17.13 -0.43
CA TYR A 300 25.02 -16.38 -1.01
C TYR A 300 24.83 -14.99 -0.40
N LEU A 301 25.42 -14.71 0.76
CA LEU A 301 25.41 -13.40 1.41
C LEU A 301 26.63 -12.55 1.04
N ASN A 302 27.49 -13.01 0.13
CA ASN A 302 28.58 -12.19 -0.38
C ASN A 302 28.06 -11.18 -1.42
N ALA A 303 27.78 -9.95 -0.97
CA ALA A 303 27.23 -8.90 -1.83
C ALA A 303 28.16 -8.53 -3.00
N ASN A 304 29.48 -8.53 -2.80
CA ASN A 304 30.44 -8.19 -3.86
C ASN A 304 30.43 -9.23 -4.99
N ARG A 305 30.29 -10.51 -4.63
CA ARG A 305 30.20 -11.61 -5.60
C ARG A 305 28.92 -11.49 -6.44
N TRP A 306 27.81 -11.13 -5.81
CA TRP A 306 26.57 -10.82 -6.52
C TRP A 306 26.69 -9.59 -7.42
N GLU A 307 27.26 -8.49 -6.92
CA GLU A 307 27.47 -7.26 -7.69
C GLU A 307 28.30 -7.52 -8.94
N GLN A 308 29.40 -8.27 -8.81
CA GLN A 308 30.23 -8.68 -9.94
C GLN A 308 29.43 -9.54 -10.92
N LEU A 309 28.70 -10.55 -10.43
CA LEU A 309 27.94 -11.47 -11.26
C LEU A 309 26.82 -10.75 -12.04
N ILE A 310 26.08 -9.86 -11.38
CA ILE A 310 25.01 -9.06 -11.99
C ILE A 310 25.59 -8.13 -13.06
N SER A 311 26.65 -7.40 -12.71
CA SER A 311 27.25 -6.40 -13.62
C SER A 311 27.88 -7.04 -14.86
N THR A 312 28.39 -8.27 -14.75
CA THR A 312 29.10 -8.94 -15.85
C THR A 312 28.22 -9.89 -16.66
N HIS A 313 27.28 -10.61 -16.04
CA HIS A 313 26.53 -11.70 -16.68
C HIS A 313 25.01 -11.49 -16.69
N MET A 314 24.46 -10.46 -16.03
CA MET A 314 23.02 -10.14 -16.07
C MET A 314 22.77 -8.62 -16.27
N PRO A 315 23.27 -8.03 -17.37
CA PRO A 315 23.22 -6.58 -17.58
C PRO A 315 21.80 -6.00 -17.71
N ASN A 316 20.80 -6.84 -18.02
CA ASN A 316 19.40 -6.43 -18.21
C ASN A 316 18.55 -6.58 -16.93
N LEU A 317 19.16 -6.99 -15.81
CA LEU A 317 18.44 -7.25 -14.57
C LEU A 317 17.96 -5.94 -13.93
N TYR A 318 16.65 -5.78 -13.79
CA TYR A 318 16.03 -4.61 -13.15
C TYR A 318 15.18 -4.97 -11.92
N ILE A 319 14.71 -6.23 -11.80
CA ILE A 319 14.11 -6.75 -10.56
C ILE A 319 14.97 -7.87 -10.01
N PHE A 320 15.52 -7.65 -8.82
CA PHE A 320 16.22 -8.65 -8.03
C PHE A 320 15.48 -8.83 -6.69
N ASP A 321 14.85 -9.99 -6.51
CA ASP A 321 14.13 -10.38 -5.31
C ASP A 321 14.84 -11.57 -4.68
N PHE A 322 15.45 -11.34 -3.53
CA PHE A 322 16.32 -12.28 -2.86
C PHE A 322 15.83 -12.52 -1.43
N GLU A 323 15.67 -13.79 -1.05
CA GLU A 323 15.43 -14.25 0.32
C GLU A 323 16.47 -15.33 0.67
N HIS A 324 17.09 -15.21 1.84
CA HIS A 324 18.08 -16.15 2.35
C HIS A 324 17.74 -16.56 3.78
N GLN A 325 17.80 -17.85 4.05
CA GLN A 325 17.58 -18.41 5.38
C GLN A 325 18.85 -19.10 5.90
N TYR A 326 19.33 -18.63 7.05
CA TYR A 326 20.50 -19.15 7.75
C TYR A 326 20.13 -19.62 9.16
N ARG A 327 20.77 -20.66 9.71
CA ARG A 327 20.63 -21.02 11.13
C ARG A 327 21.89 -20.60 11.86
N THR A 328 21.74 -19.71 12.83
CA THR A 328 22.80 -19.34 13.75
C THR A 328 22.82 -20.34 14.89
N TRP A 329 23.97 -20.94 15.21
CA TRP A 329 24.07 -21.99 16.24
C TRP A 329 24.07 -21.44 17.68
N GLY A 330 23.69 -20.17 17.87
CA GLY A 330 23.66 -19.52 19.17
C GLY A 330 25.03 -19.04 19.67
N TYR A 331 26.10 -19.16 18.88
CA TYR A 331 27.40 -18.57 19.20
C TYR A 331 27.46 -17.12 18.72
N PHE A 332 27.93 -16.21 19.59
CA PHE A 332 28.01 -14.76 19.31
C PHE A 332 28.77 -14.43 18.01
N ASN A 333 29.80 -15.23 17.68
CA ASN A 333 30.61 -15.05 16.47
C ASN A 333 29.84 -15.33 15.17
N ASP A 334 28.85 -16.23 15.18
CA ASP A 334 28.06 -16.57 13.98
C ASP A 334 27.15 -15.40 13.59
N ARG A 335 26.64 -14.67 14.60
CA ARG A 335 25.76 -13.51 14.40
C ARG A 335 26.55 -12.34 13.82
N GLN A 336 27.70 -12.01 14.39
CA GLN A 336 28.57 -10.94 13.84
C GLN A 336 29.03 -11.25 12.42
N THR A 337 29.37 -12.51 12.13
CA THR A 337 29.77 -12.93 10.78
C THR A 337 28.63 -12.78 9.79
N TYR A 338 27.40 -13.13 10.19
CA TYR A 338 26.20 -12.95 9.37
C TYR A 338 25.88 -11.46 9.12
N GLU A 339 25.87 -10.65 10.19
CA GLU A 339 25.60 -9.20 10.12
C GLU A 339 26.64 -8.48 9.25
N ALA A 340 27.92 -8.86 9.34
CA ALA A 340 28.97 -8.33 8.50
C ALA A 340 28.74 -8.59 7.00
N GLN A 341 28.23 -9.78 6.64
CA GLN A 341 27.95 -10.14 5.23
C GLN A 341 26.73 -9.38 4.69
N ILE A 342 25.64 -9.30 5.45
CA ILE A 342 24.42 -8.62 4.98
C ILE A 342 24.60 -7.10 4.88
N ASN A 343 25.44 -6.48 5.72
CA ASN A 343 25.70 -5.04 5.67
C ASN A 343 26.34 -4.61 4.33
N MET A 344 26.99 -5.53 3.63
CA MET A 344 27.57 -5.26 2.30
C MET A 344 26.50 -5.01 1.23
N PHE A 345 25.24 -5.38 1.46
CA PHE A 345 24.11 -5.09 0.55
C PHE A 345 23.60 -3.63 0.65
N ASN A 346 24.26 -2.77 1.43
CA ASN A 346 23.95 -1.32 1.52
C ASN A 346 24.90 -0.45 0.69
N SER A 347 25.72 -1.04 -0.19
CA SER A 347 26.61 -0.27 -1.08
C SER A 347 25.82 0.59 -2.07
N LEU A 348 26.50 1.60 -2.66
CA LEU A 348 25.91 2.47 -3.69
C LEU A 348 25.34 1.70 -4.90
N PHE A 349 25.87 0.51 -5.20
CA PHE A 349 25.35 -0.35 -6.28
C PHE A 349 23.89 -0.73 -6.05
N TRP A 350 23.56 -1.19 -4.83
CA TRP A 350 22.22 -1.64 -4.44
C TRP A 350 21.24 -0.46 -4.31
N ILE A 351 21.69 0.63 -3.66
CA ILE A 351 20.89 1.86 -3.44
C ILE A 351 20.50 2.51 -4.78
N LYS A 352 21.44 2.66 -5.72
CA LYS A 352 21.14 3.24 -7.05
C LYS A 352 20.12 2.41 -7.84
N ARG A 353 20.04 1.10 -7.58
CA ARG A 353 19.10 0.17 -8.21
C ARG A 353 17.77 0.05 -7.46
N GLN A 354 17.61 0.75 -6.34
CA GLN A 354 16.42 0.69 -5.48
C GLN A 354 16.12 -0.74 -5.02
N TRP A 355 17.16 -1.55 -4.84
CA TRP A 355 17.08 -2.90 -4.26
C TRP A 355 17.49 -2.81 -2.81
N PHE A 356 16.49 -2.78 -1.94
CA PHE A 356 16.65 -2.64 -0.51
C PHE A 356 16.41 -3.99 0.17
N PHE A 357 17.13 -4.22 1.27
CA PHE A 357 17.07 -5.50 1.98
C PHE A 357 16.92 -5.26 3.49
N GLU A 358 16.18 -6.15 4.14
CA GLU A 358 16.02 -6.22 5.59
C GLU A 358 16.44 -7.61 6.06
N HIS A 359 16.69 -7.75 7.36
CA HIS A 359 16.87 -9.06 7.98
C HIS A 359 16.07 -9.14 9.27
N GLN A 360 15.72 -10.37 9.65
CA GLN A 360 15.06 -10.67 10.92
C GLN A 360 15.60 -11.98 11.49
N TYR A 361 15.63 -12.08 12.82
CA TYR A 361 15.94 -13.33 13.50
C TYR A 361 14.63 -14.00 13.93
N CYS A 362 14.55 -15.31 13.77
CA CYS A 362 13.40 -16.14 14.13
C CYS A 362 13.88 -17.34 14.93
N GLN A 363 13.35 -17.54 16.12
CA GLN A 363 13.68 -18.68 16.96
C GLN A 363 12.67 -19.80 16.69
N ILE A 364 13.16 -20.95 16.20
CA ILE A 364 12.33 -22.13 15.98
C ILE A 364 12.85 -23.24 16.88
N ARG A 365 12.08 -23.59 17.91
CA ARG A 365 12.47 -24.52 18.99
C ARG A 365 13.72 -24.02 19.75
N ASN A 366 14.84 -24.74 19.63
CA ASN A 366 16.13 -24.43 20.28
C ASN A 366 17.15 -23.86 19.29
N SER A 367 16.70 -23.17 18.24
CA SER A 367 17.59 -22.71 17.17
C SER A 367 17.16 -21.40 16.59
N THR A 368 18.10 -20.47 16.52
CA THR A 368 17.89 -19.14 15.95
C THR A 368 18.18 -19.20 14.45
N TYR A 369 17.26 -18.70 13.65
CA TYR A 369 17.35 -18.57 12.21
C TYR A 369 17.44 -17.09 11.87
N ALA A 370 18.32 -16.72 10.95
CA ALA A 370 18.39 -15.39 10.39
C ALA A 370 17.81 -15.43 8.98
N ILE A 371 16.86 -14.55 8.68
CA ILE A 371 16.20 -14.42 7.40
C ILE A 371 16.57 -13.06 6.83
N PHE A 372 17.27 -13.04 5.71
CA PHE A 372 17.62 -11.82 4.95
C PHE A 372 16.75 -11.77 3.70
N TYR A 373 16.13 -10.64 3.40
CA TYR A 373 15.13 -10.55 2.33
C TYR A 373 15.02 -9.16 1.71
N SER A 374 14.53 -9.08 0.47
CA SER A 374 14.31 -7.82 -0.25
C SER A 374 13.03 -7.11 0.22
N THR A 375 13.06 -5.79 0.45
CA THR A 375 11.95 -5.02 1.06
C THR A 375 10.96 -4.42 0.08
N ASN A 376 11.18 -4.57 -1.23
CA ASN A 376 10.33 -4.01 -2.28
C ASN A 376 9.24 -4.96 -2.81
N SER A 377 8.65 -5.80 -1.95
CA SER A 377 7.57 -6.72 -2.36
C SER A 377 6.27 -6.49 -1.56
N TYR A 378 5.15 -6.43 -2.28
CA TYR A 378 3.76 -6.30 -1.81
C TYR A 378 3.26 -7.44 -0.89
N LYS A 379 4.16 -8.11 -0.16
CA LYS A 379 3.94 -9.30 0.67
C LYS A 379 4.77 -9.27 1.96
N LYS A 380 4.95 -8.09 2.58
CA LYS A 380 5.65 -7.98 3.86
C LYS A 380 4.93 -8.84 4.92
N GLU A 381 5.59 -9.90 5.39
CA GLU A 381 5.20 -10.70 6.56
C GLU A 381 6.01 -10.21 7.76
N PHE A 382 5.38 -10.04 8.93
CA PHE A 382 6.05 -9.59 10.14
C PHE A 382 5.74 -10.51 11.32
N TYR A 383 6.73 -10.86 12.13
CA TYR A 383 6.57 -11.80 13.24
C TYR A 383 6.94 -11.15 14.58
N ILE A 384 6.03 -11.20 15.57
CA ILE A 384 6.22 -10.69 16.94
C ILE A 384 6.71 -11.84 17.83
N LEU A 385 7.89 -11.68 18.44
CA LEU A 385 8.59 -12.73 19.22
C LEU A 385 8.74 -12.36 20.70
N ASP A 386 9.05 -13.36 21.55
CA ASP A 386 9.24 -13.16 23.00
C ASP A 386 10.56 -12.44 23.37
N GLU A 387 11.54 -12.47 22.46
CA GLU A 387 12.91 -11.95 22.64
C GLU A 387 13.12 -10.50 22.15
N ASP A 388 12.07 -9.71 21.86
CA ASP A 388 12.18 -8.25 21.60
C ASP A 388 12.59 -7.44 22.86
N LEU A 389 13.31 -8.08 23.76
CA LEU A 389 13.80 -7.63 25.06
C LEU A 389 15.26 -8.04 25.23
N ASP A 390 16.15 -7.51 24.39
CA ASP A 390 17.52 -7.23 24.85
C ASP A 390 17.69 -5.72 24.97
N LYS A 391 17.35 -5.24 26.16
CA LYS A 391 17.89 -3.99 26.71
C LYS A 391 19.41 -4.18 26.83
N ASN A 392 20.20 -3.90 25.79
CA ASN A 392 21.63 -3.53 25.88
C ASN A 392 22.33 -3.32 24.51
N ILE A 393 21.69 -2.65 23.55
CA ILE A 393 22.43 -1.89 22.53
C ILE A 393 21.79 -0.51 22.47
N GLY A 394 22.57 0.52 22.77
CA GLY A 394 22.14 1.91 22.65
C GLY A 394 21.85 2.22 21.19
N SER A 395 20.57 2.21 20.83
CA SER A 395 20.04 2.90 19.66
C SER A 395 18.81 3.70 20.11
N PRO A 396 18.61 4.92 19.60
CA PRO A 396 17.52 5.78 20.04
C PRO A 396 16.21 5.12 19.64
N SER A 397 15.22 5.23 20.54
CA SER A 397 13.83 4.81 20.36
C SER A 397 13.31 5.19 18.96
N LEU A 398 13.26 4.19 18.07
CA LEU A 398 12.58 4.26 16.79
C LEU A 398 11.12 4.64 17.03
N GLU A 399 10.72 5.78 16.48
CA GLU A 399 9.33 6.15 16.34
C GLU A 399 8.58 5.00 15.63
N ILE A 400 7.36 4.73 16.08
CA ILE A 400 6.51 3.68 15.54
C ILE A 400 6.02 4.16 14.17
N GLU A 401 6.85 3.99 13.14
CA GLU A 401 6.46 4.07 11.75
C GLU A 401 5.38 3.02 11.46
N GLU A 402 4.38 3.40 10.65
CA GLU A 402 3.31 2.52 10.21
C GLU A 402 3.90 1.30 9.47
N ASN A 403 3.90 0.12 10.09
CA ASN A 403 4.48 -1.06 9.48
C ASN A 403 3.54 -1.61 8.38
N PRO A 404 3.98 -1.67 7.10
CA PRO A 404 3.10 -2.02 5.98
C PRO A 404 2.85 -3.52 5.84
N ALA A 405 3.14 -4.34 6.87
CA ALA A 405 2.95 -5.78 6.84
C ALA A 405 1.49 -6.17 6.55
N TYR A 406 1.32 -7.05 5.56
CA TYR A 406 0.03 -7.59 5.14
C TYR A 406 -0.31 -8.88 5.91
N HIS A 407 0.70 -9.56 6.43
CA HIS A 407 0.57 -10.76 7.26
C HIS A 407 1.38 -10.60 8.53
N VAL A 408 0.72 -10.76 9.68
CA VAL A 408 1.36 -10.71 11.00
C VAL A 408 1.34 -12.09 11.65
N GLY A 409 2.48 -12.55 12.13
CA GLY A 409 2.63 -13.71 13.00
C GLY A 409 2.89 -13.29 14.44
N ILE A 410 2.24 -13.90 15.42
CA ILE A 410 2.44 -13.60 16.85
C ILE A 410 2.79 -14.90 17.56
N TYR A 411 3.98 -14.96 18.15
CA TYR A 411 4.52 -16.22 18.63
C TYR A 411 3.89 -16.67 19.96
N SER A 412 3.70 -15.75 20.90
CA SER A 412 3.09 -16.05 22.20
C SER A 412 2.25 -14.90 22.74
N ILE A 413 1.50 -15.17 23.81
CA ILE A 413 0.75 -14.15 24.55
C ILE A 413 1.66 -13.07 25.19
N ASN A 414 2.88 -13.44 25.59
CA ASN A 414 3.82 -12.51 26.20
C ASN A 414 4.38 -11.53 25.17
N ALA A 415 4.76 -12.03 23.99
CA ALA A 415 5.14 -11.25 22.83
C ALA A 415 4.03 -10.24 22.44
N MET A 416 2.78 -10.71 22.41
CA MET A 416 1.62 -9.87 22.13
C MET A 416 1.40 -8.75 23.18
N GLU A 417 1.46 -9.09 24.47
CA GLU A 417 1.21 -8.13 25.56
C GLU A 417 2.28 -7.03 25.62
N LYS A 418 3.53 -7.36 25.28
CA LYS A 418 4.68 -6.45 25.34
C LYS A 418 4.90 -5.62 24.07
N PHE A 419 4.38 -6.04 22.93
CA PHE A 419 4.55 -5.32 21.67
C PHE A 419 3.81 -3.97 21.66
N ILE A 420 4.50 -2.92 21.17
CA ILE A 420 4.03 -1.52 21.21
C ILE A 420 3.62 -1.01 19.80
N GLY A 421 3.94 -1.71 18.72
CA GLY A 421 3.64 -1.29 17.34
C GLY A 421 2.21 -1.58 16.83
N ASN A 422 1.89 -1.12 15.62
CA ASN A 422 0.59 -1.31 14.96
C ASN A 422 0.73 -1.69 13.46
N PHE A 423 -0.09 -2.64 12.99
CA PHE A 423 -0.16 -3.10 11.60
C PHE A 423 -1.51 -2.77 10.96
N ARG A 424 -1.67 -1.54 10.48
CA ARG A 424 -2.93 -1.05 9.88
C ARG A 424 -3.31 -1.74 8.57
N ASN A 425 -2.36 -2.35 7.86
CA ASN A 425 -2.59 -3.01 6.55
C ASN A 425 -2.70 -4.55 6.64
N ALA A 426 -2.59 -5.12 7.84
CA ALA A 426 -2.59 -6.56 8.01
C ALA A 426 -3.97 -7.17 7.72
N THR A 427 -4.03 -8.08 6.75
CA THR A 427 -5.26 -8.86 6.45
C THR A 427 -5.11 -10.34 6.77
N LYS A 428 -3.91 -10.78 7.18
CA LYS A 428 -3.64 -12.16 7.61
C LYS A 428 -2.99 -12.17 8.98
N LEU A 429 -3.46 -13.07 9.84
CA LEU A 429 -2.92 -13.27 11.19
C LEU A 429 -2.55 -14.75 11.41
N THR A 430 -1.36 -15.03 11.94
CA THR A 430 -0.97 -16.34 12.45
C THR A 430 -0.61 -16.26 13.93
N LEU A 431 -1.23 -17.07 14.79
CA LEU A 431 -0.86 -17.25 16.20
C LEU A 431 -0.08 -18.58 16.32
N PHE A 432 1.04 -18.60 17.02
CA PHE A 432 1.88 -19.81 17.17
C PHE A 432 1.81 -20.38 18.59
N ASP A 433 2.93 -20.54 19.29
CA ASP A 433 3.15 -21.34 20.50
C ASP A 433 1.99 -21.36 21.54
N THR A 434 2.00 -20.45 22.53
CA THR A 434 1.11 -20.54 23.71
C THR A 434 0.29 -19.26 23.94
N PHE A 435 -1.04 -19.44 23.94
CA PHE A 435 -2.04 -18.39 24.25
C PHE A 435 -2.99 -18.81 25.40
N ASP A 436 -2.57 -19.78 26.21
CA ASP A 436 -3.39 -20.37 27.27
C ASP A 436 -3.48 -19.43 28.50
N LYS A 437 -4.46 -18.51 28.48
CA LYS A 437 -4.98 -17.84 29.69
C LYS A 437 -6.49 -18.09 29.77
N PRO A 438 -6.98 -18.96 30.68
CA PRO A 438 -8.39 -19.33 30.74
C PRO A 438 -9.36 -18.24 31.26
N ARG A 439 -8.92 -16.97 31.42
CA ARG A 439 -9.75 -15.89 31.99
C ARG A 439 -9.65 -14.51 31.33
N ASN A 440 -8.74 -14.29 30.37
CA ASN A 440 -8.57 -12.98 29.72
C ASN A 440 -8.73 -13.10 28.20
N SER A 441 -9.63 -12.29 27.64
CA SER A 441 -9.81 -12.12 26.20
C SER A 441 -8.55 -11.56 25.54
N ILE A 442 -8.03 -12.24 24.53
CA ILE A 442 -6.88 -11.77 23.74
C ILE A 442 -7.28 -10.74 22.68
N VAL A 443 -8.58 -10.58 22.40
CA VAL A 443 -9.13 -9.69 21.36
C VAL A 443 -8.73 -8.23 21.61
N ARG A 444 -8.72 -7.77 22.86
CA ARG A 444 -8.33 -6.39 23.20
C ARG A 444 -6.86 -6.13 22.85
N SER A 445 -5.98 -7.06 23.20
CA SER A 445 -4.55 -6.97 22.88
C SER A 445 -4.31 -7.02 21.38
N LEU A 446 -5.03 -7.89 20.66
CA LEU A 446 -4.93 -7.96 19.20
C LEU A 446 -5.47 -6.71 18.49
N ASN A 447 -6.58 -6.13 18.96
CA ASN A 447 -7.13 -4.87 18.41
C ASN A 447 -6.19 -3.67 18.63
N ARG A 448 -5.32 -3.71 19.65
CA ARG A 448 -4.25 -2.71 19.82
C ARG A 448 -3.18 -2.84 18.73
N ILE A 449 -2.86 -4.07 18.34
CA ILE A 449 -1.80 -4.41 17.38
C ILE A 449 -2.27 -4.25 15.93
N MET A 450 -3.52 -4.59 15.61
CA MET A 450 -4.05 -4.48 14.24
C MET A 450 -5.58 -4.37 14.19
N PRO A 451 -6.17 -3.76 13.15
CA PRO A 451 -7.61 -3.72 12.95
C PRO A 451 -8.17 -5.12 12.60
N LEU A 452 -8.85 -5.78 13.54
CA LEU A 452 -9.35 -7.15 13.34
C LEU A 452 -10.42 -7.29 12.25
N LYS A 453 -11.16 -6.22 11.94
CA LYS A 453 -12.26 -6.25 10.96
C LYS A 453 -11.80 -6.53 9.53
N GLN A 454 -10.55 -6.25 9.17
CA GLN A 454 -10.05 -6.43 7.80
C GLN A 454 -9.36 -7.78 7.58
N LEU A 455 -9.25 -8.61 8.63
CA LEU A 455 -8.64 -9.93 8.51
C LEU A 455 -9.49 -10.81 7.58
N SER A 456 -8.83 -11.38 6.58
CA SER A 456 -9.40 -12.31 5.60
C SER A 456 -8.98 -13.76 5.89
N THR A 457 -7.79 -13.94 6.49
CA THR A 457 -7.23 -15.23 6.89
C THR A 457 -6.76 -15.21 8.34
N LEU A 458 -7.21 -16.19 9.13
CA LEU A 458 -6.76 -16.44 10.49
C LEU A 458 -6.14 -17.84 10.59
N SER A 459 -4.92 -17.93 11.12
CA SER A 459 -4.21 -19.19 11.36
C SER A 459 -3.85 -19.28 12.84
N ILE A 460 -4.23 -20.37 13.50
CA ILE A 460 -3.95 -20.64 14.91
C ILE A 460 -3.13 -21.92 14.94
N ASP A 461 -1.81 -21.78 14.86
CA ASP A 461 -0.83 -22.86 14.96
C ASP A 461 -0.37 -23.11 16.41
N CYS A 462 -1.28 -22.98 17.38
CA CYS A 462 -1.00 -23.21 18.79
C CYS A 462 -1.33 -24.64 19.18
N HIS A 463 -0.45 -25.31 19.92
CA HIS A 463 -0.73 -26.66 20.43
C HIS A 463 -1.84 -26.68 21.49
N HIS A 464 -2.03 -25.56 22.21
CA HIS A 464 -2.98 -25.39 23.31
C HIS A 464 -3.79 -24.10 23.19
N PHE A 465 -4.70 -24.01 22.22
CA PHE A 465 -5.62 -22.87 22.06
C PHE A 465 -7.06 -23.23 22.49
N PRO A 466 -7.63 -22.57 23.52
CA PRO A 466 -9.00 -22.83 23.97
C PRO A 466 -10.04 -22.50 22.90
N PHE A 467 -10.99 -23.41 22.65
CA PHE A 467 -12.01 -23.23 21.62
C PHE A 467 -12.94 -22.02 21.88
N ASP A 468 -13.17 -21.64 23.13
CA ASP A 468 -13.96 -20.47 23.50
C ASP A 468 -13.30 -19.13 23.14
N GLN A 469 -11.98 -19.08 23.07
CA GLN A 469 -11.29 -17.92 22.51
C GLN A 469 -11.42 -17.85 20.98
N ILE A 470 -11.62 -18.99 20.29
CA ILE A 470 -11.86 -19.01 18.84
C ILE A 470 -13.19 -18.33 18.52
N ASP A 471 -14.25 -18.64 19.27
CA ASP A 471 -15.55 -17.98 19.11
C ASP A 471 -15.45 -16.46 19.29
N GLU A 472 -14.72 -16.02 20.32
CA GLU A 472 -14.54 -14.58 20.60
C GLU A 472 -13.74 -13.86 19.50
N LEU A 473 -12.70 -14.52 18.98
CA LEU A 473 -11.92 -14.02 17.84
C LEU A 473 -12.78 -13.91 16.58
N LEU A 474 -13.56 -14.95 16.27
CA LEU A 474 -14.43 -14.98 15.09
C LEU A 474 -15.53 -13.92 15.17
N TYR A 475 -16.08 -13.67 16.36
CA TYR A 475 -17.01 -12.56 16.58
C TYR A 475 -16.38 -11.21 16.24
N SER A 476 -15.09 -11.04 16.52
CA SER A 476 -14.34 -9.80 16.30
C SER A 476 -13.70 -9.69 14.91
N THR A 477 -13.79 -10.73 14.09
CA THR A 477 -13.15 -10.84 12.76
C THR A 477 -14.17 -11.22 11.67
N PRO A 478 -15.17 -10.36 11.40
CA PRO A 478 -16.33 -10.70 10.57
C PRO A 478 -15.99 -11.02 9.10
N ASN A 479 -14.84 -10.59 8.60
CA ASN A 479 -14.43 -10.77 7.20
C ASN A 479 -13.51 -11.99 6.97
N VAL A 480 -13.23 -12.79 8.01
CA VAL A 480 -12.39 -13.98 7.86
C VAL A 480 -13.15 -15.04 7.07
N HIS A 481 -12.62 -15.41 5.91
CA HIS A 481 -13.16 -16.47 5.07
C HIS A 481 -12.31 -17.75 5.11
N THR A 482 -11.06 -17.66 5.57
CA THR A 482 -10.14 -18.80 5.74
C THR A 482 -9.64 -18.92 7.19
N LEU A 483 -9.91 -20.07 7.82
CA LEU A 483 -9.46 -20.41 9.15
C LEU A 483 -8.54 -21.65 9.10
N LYS A 484 -7.34 -21.54 9.69
CA LYS A 484 -6.44 -22.68 9.89
C LYS A 484 -6.25 -22.91 11.38
N LEU A 485 -6.40 -24.15 11.84
CA LEU A 485 -6.26 -24.56 13.23
C LEU A 485 -5.23 -25.68 13.33
N HIS A 486 -4.37 -25.61 14.34
CA HIS A 486 -3.53 -26.74 14.70
C HIS A 486 -4.38 -27.90 15.21
N SER A 487 -5.26 -27.62 16.18
CA SER A 487 -6.15 -28.60 16.80
C SER A 487 -7.39 -27.94 17.42
N ILE A 488 -8.39 -28.75 17.78
CA ILE A 488 -9.57 -28.32 18.54
C ILE A 488 -9.45 -28.82 19.97
N LEU A 489 -9.45 -27.89 20.93
CA LEU A 489 -9.33 -28.17 22.36
C LEU A 489 -10.50 -27.57 23.13
N LEU A 490 -11.29 -28.46 23.73
CA LEU A 490 -12.39 -28.10 24.62
C LEU A 490 -11.90 -28.24 26.06
N TYR A 491 -11.67 -27.12 26.74
CA TYR A 491 -11.14 -27.11 28.11
C TYR A 491 -12.30 -27.08 29.11
N ARG A 492 -12.53 -28.19 29.83
CA ARG A 492 -13.54 -28.33 30.91
C ARG A 492 -15.02 -28.11 30.52
N ILE A 493 -15.34 -28.01 29.23
CA ILE A 493 -16.69 -27.80 28.69
C ILE A 493 -16.91 -28.81 27.56
N ASP A 494 -18.03 -29.50 27.54
CA ASP A 494 -18.38 -30.42 26.45
C ASP A 494 -18.93 -29.67 25.22
N SER A 495 -19.03 -30.37 24.08
CA SER A 495 -19.52 -29.76 22.84
C SER A 495 -20.94 -29.18 22.95
N VAL A 496 -21.80 -29.79 23.77
CA VAL A 496 -23.21 -29.38 23.96
C VAL A 496 -23.29 -28.07 24.74
N SER A 497 -22.59 -27.99 25.87
CA SER A 497 -22.51 -26.77 26.69
C SER A 497 -21.85 -25.63 25.93
N MET A 498 -20.91 -25.95 25.03
CA MET A 498 -20.29 -24.96 24.16
C MET A 498 -21.29 -24.33 23.18
N GLN A 499 -22.14 -25.15 22.54
CA GLN A 499 -23.18 -24.67 21.62
C GLN A 499 -24.27 -23.82 22.30
N GLN A 500 -24.44 -23.95 23.62
CA GLN A 500 -25.38 -23.13 24.40
C GLN A 500 -24.84 -21.74 24.73
N LYS A 501 -23.53 -21.46 24.52
CA LYS A 501 -22.99 -20.12 24.75
C LYS A 501 -23.58 -19.12 23.75
N GLN A 502 -23.95 -17.95 24.26
CA GLN A 502 -24.53 -16.88 23.44
C GLN A 502 -23.60 -16.42 22.30
N ILE A 503 -22.28 -16.35 22.55
CA ILE A 503 -21.28 -16.00 21.53
C ILE A 503 -21.25 -17.06 20.42
N PHE A 504 -21.25 -18.35 20.77
CA PHE A 504 -21.26 -19.45 19.80
C PHE A 504 -22.49 -19.34 18.87
N GLN A 505 -23.68 -19.16 19.45
CA GLN A 505 -24.92 -19.03 18.68
C GLN A 505 -24.87 -17.84 17.73
N LEU A 506 -24.36 -16.70 18.19
CA LEU A 506 -24.23 -15.51 17.37
C LEU A 506 -23.24 -15.72 16.23
N VAL A 507 -22.02 -16.18 16.54
CA VAL A 507 -20.97 -16.48 15.55
C VAL A 507 -21.47 -17.48 14.52
N SER A 508 -22.17 -18.53 14.94
CA SER A 508 -22.70 -19.58 14.06
C SER A 508 -23.69 -19.07 13.01
N ILE A 509 -24.28 -17.89 13.23
CA ILE A 509 -25.19 -17.25 12.28
C ILE A 509 -24.46 -16.19 11.45
N THR A 510 -23.52 -15.46 12.06
CA THR A 510 -22.94 -14.26 11.46
C THR A 510 -21.66 -14.50 10.66
N ASN A 511 -20.90 -15.55 10.94
CA ASN A 511 -19.59 -15.74 10.30
C ASN A 511 -19.72 -16.17 8.83
N ILE A 512 -18.71 -15.81 8.02
CA ILE A 512 -18.64 -16.10 6.59
C ILE A 512 -17.51 -17.09 6.23
N VAL A 513 -17.03 -17.86 7.21
CA VAL A 513 -15.89 -18.77 7.02
C VAL A 513 -16.28 -19.87 6.03
N LYS A 514 -15.55 -19.91 4.90
CA LYS A 514 -15.74 -20.89 3.83
C LYS A 514 -14.68 -21.99 3.85
N ASN A 515 -13.47 -21.69 4.31
CA ASN A 515 -12.33 -22.62 4.25
C ASN A 515 -11.77 -22.87 5.65
N VAL A 516 -11.84 -24.13 6.11
CA VAL A 516 -11.31 -24.56 7.41
C VAL A 516 -10.26 -25.66 7.21
N ILE A 517 -9.08 -25.48 7.80
CA ILE A 517 -7.98 -26.46 7.77
C ILE A 517 -7.62 -26.83 9.20
N ILE A 518 -7.56 -28.13 9.51
CA ILE A 518 -7.13 -28.66 10.80
C ILE A 518 -5.94 -29.58 10.62
N ALA A 519 -4.82 -29.25 11.27
CA ALA A 519 -3.57 -29.99 11.10
C ALA A 519 -3.52 -31.32 11.89
N LYS A 520 -4.06 -31.34 13.12
CA LYS A 520 -4.07 -32.49 14.03
C LYS A 520 -5.34 -33.33 13.87
N GLU A 521 -5.24 -34.59 14.29
CA GLU A 521 -6.34 -35.55 14.30
C GLU A 521 -7.53 -35.04 15.12
N SER A 522 -8.71 -35.08 14.52
CA SER A 522 -9.97 -34.63 15.12
C SER A 522 -10.94 -35.79 15.31
N THR A 523 -11.68 -35.77 16.42
CA THR A 523 -12.71 -36.77 16.75
C THR A 523 -14.06 -36.40 16.14
N VAL A 524 -15.02 -37.34 16.12
CA VAL A 524 -16.38 -37.09 15.61
C VAL A 524 -17.02 -35.87 16.27
N GLU A 525 -16.98 -35.81 17.60
CA GLU A 525 -17.59 -34.74 18.39
C GLU A 525 -17.04 -33.35 18.01
N LYS A 526 -15.73 -33.26 17.80
CA LYS A 526 -15.06 -32.00 17.41
C LYS A 526 -15.46 -31.55 16.01
N ILE A 527 -15.60 -32.49 15.07
CA ILE A 527 -16.08 -32.19 13.72
C ILE A 527 -17.55 -31.75 13.74
N GLN A 528 -18.40 -32.38 14.56
CA GLN A 528 -19.80 -31.97 14.73
C GLN A 528 -19.90 -30.54 15.24
N LEU A 529 -19.08 -30.17 16.23
CA LEU A 529 -19.01 -28.82 16.77
C LEU A 529 -18.60 -27.78 15.70
N LEU A 530 -17.58 -28.07 14.88
CA LEU A 530 -17.18 -27.16 13.79
C LEU A 530 -18.27 -26.98 12.74
N VAL A 531 -18.91 -28.06 12.32
CA VAL A 531 -19.98 -27.99 11.30
C VAL A 531 -21.17 -27.19 11.82
N ALA A 532 -21.46 -27.26 13.13
CA ALA A 532 -22.46 -26.41 13.75
C ALA A 532 -22.05 -24.93 13.78
N LEU A 533 -20.76 -24.63 13.96
CA LEU A 533 -20.25 -23.26 14.00
C LEU A 533 -20.13 -22.62 12.61
N PHE A 534 -19.87 -23.40 11.55
CA PHE A 534 -19.61 -22.89 10.20
C PHE A 534 -20.68 -23.32 9.19
N PRO A 535 -21.85 -22.67 9.15
CA PRO A 535 -22.94 -23.08 8.25
C PRO A 535 -22.62 -22.86 6.76
N ARG A 536 -21.68 -21.96 6.44
CA ARG A 536 -21.24 -21.62 5.07
C ARG A 536 -19.96 -22.35 4.64
N LEU A 537 -19.57 -23.40 5.36
CA LEU A 537 -18.34 -24.14 5.10
C LEU A 537 -18.35 -24.78 3.69
N GLU A 538 -17.40 -24.37 2.85
CA GLU A 538 -17.22 -24.87 1.48
C GLU A 538 -16.02 -25.80 1.32
N TYR A 539 -14.94 -25.56 2.07
CA TYR A 539 -13.68 -26.30 1.99
C TYR A 539 -13.27 -26.75 3.39
N LEU A 540 -13.16 -28.06 3.61
CA LEU A 540 -12.74 -28.63 4.89
C LEU A 540 -11.52 -29.52 4.66
N THR A 541 -10.39 -29.19 5.28
CA THR A 541 -9.20 -30.06 5.32
C THR A 541 -9.00 -30.55 6.73
N ILE A 542 -8.99 -31.87 6.94
CA ILE A 542 -8.86 -32.48 8.26
C ILE A 542 -7.88 -33.64 8.26
N ASN A 543 -7.41 -33.99 9.46
CA ASN A 543 -6.78 -35.27 9.74
C ASN A 543 -7.69 -36.04 10.71
N LEU A 544 -7.81 -37.36 10.53
CA LEU A 544 -8.81 -38.19 11.20
C LEU A 544 -8.17 -39.31 12.01
N TYR A 545 -8.75 -39.62 13.17
CA TYR A 545 -8.49 -40.87 13.88
C TYR A 545 -9.06 -42.05 13.08
N ARG A 546 -8.34 -43.18 13.08
CA ARG A 546 -8.72 -44.37 12.30
C ARG A 546 -10.12 -44.89 12.62
N ASP A 547 -10.50 -44.88 13.89
CA ASP A 547 -11.74 -45.49 14.37
C ASP A 547 -12.97 -44.58 14.18
N ASP A 548 -12.74 -43.26 14.15
CA ASP A 548 -13.79 -42.24 14.00
C ASP A 548 -14.14 -41.96 12.52
N LEU A 549 -13.33 -42.47 11.61
CA LEU A 549 -13.36 -42.13 10.20
C LEU A 549 -14.70 -42.44 9.52
N GLU A 550 -15.23 -43.64 9.77
CA GLU A 550 -16.49 -44.09 9.18
C GLU A 550 -17.67 -43.25 9.69
N THR A 551 -17.65 -42.94 10.98
CA THR A 551 -18.66 -42.15 11.67
C THR A 551 -18.63 -40.68 11.22
N ILE A 552 -17.44 -40.08 11.06
CA ILE A 552 -17.28 -38.72 10.54
C ILE A 552 -17.73 -38.63 9.09
N ALA A 553 -17.31 -39.58 8.24
CA ALA A 553 -17.73 -39.62 6.85
C ALA A 553 -19.25 -39.76 6.72
N ARG A 554 -19.89 -40.66 7.50
CA ARG A 554 -21.35 -40.77 7.56
C ARG A 554 -22.03 -39.49 8.04
N PHE A 555 -21.49 -38.85 9.09
CA PHE A 555 -22.03 -37.60 9.62
C PHE A 555 -21.99 -36.48 8.58
N LEU A 556 -20.82 -36.20 7.99
CA LEU A 556 -20.65 -35.16 6.97
C LEU A 556 -21.55 -35.43 5.75
N LEU A 557 -21.62 -36.68 5.30
CA LEU A 557 -22.51 -37.09 4.20
C LEU A 557 -24.00 -36.95 4.55
N SER A 558 -24.40 -37.20 5.81
CA SER A 558 -25.79 -37.00 6.25
C SER A 558 -26.22 -35.54 6.24
N LYS A 559 -25.28 -34.61 6.48
CA LYS A 559 -25.54 -33.16 6.47
C LYS A 559 -25.65 -32.59 5.06
N LEU A 560 -25.03 -33.20 4.05
CA LEU A 560 -25.25 -32.83 2.63
C LEU A 560 -26.72 -32.94 2.19
N ASN A 561 -27.53 -33.78 2.85
CA ASN A 561 -28.95 -33.97 2.51
C ASN A 561 -29.91 -33.00 3.26
N ASN A 562 -29.46 -32.32 4.32
CA ASN A 562 -30.29 -31.46 5.16
C ASN A 562 -29.77 -30.00 5.13
N ASN A 563 -30.17 -29.22 4.12
CA ASN A 563 -30.02 -27.75 4.01
C ASN A 563 -28.63 -27.08 4.24
N THR A 564 -27.54 -27.79 4.53
CA THR A 564 -26.18 -27.24 4.51
C THR A 564 -25.52 -27.56 3.15
N ARG A 565 -25.87 -26.77 2.12
CA ARG A 565 -25.51 -27.01 0.71
C ARG A 565 -24.07 -26.65 0.31
N HIS A 566 -23.20 -26.27 1.25
CA HIS A 566 -21.99 -25.51 0.89
C HIS A 566 -20.71 -26.36 0.77
N LEU A 567 -20.57 -27.49 1.46
CA LEU A 567 -19.31 -28.26 1.48
C LEU A 567 -18.98 -28.84 0.09
N SER A 568 -18.09 -28.15 -0.60
CA SER A 568 -17.66 -28.38 -1.99
C SER A 568 -16.41 -29.24 -2.08
N LEU A 569 -15.54 -29.20 -1.07
CA LEU A 569 -14.32 -29.99 -1.02
C LEU A 569 -14.03 -30.49 0.41
N LEU A 570 -13.85 -31.80 0.55
CA LEU A 570 -13.33 -32.44 1.76
C LEU A 570 -11.95 -33.02 1.45
N CYS A 571 -10.91 -32.49 2.09
CA CYS A 571 -9.56 -33.00 2.02
C CYS A 571 -9.22 -33.75 3.32
N ILE A 572 -8.84 -35.03 3.21
CA ILE A 572 -8.39 -35.83 4.35
C ILE A 572 -6.90 -36.10 4.14
N SER A 573 -6.08 -35.46 4.96
CA SER A 573 -4.62 -35.50 4.81
C SER A 573 -4.01 -36.72 5.54
N LYS A 574 -2.80 -37.13 5.11
CA LYS A 574 -1.96 -38.16 5.76
C LYS A 574 -2.58 -39.57 5.88
N GLN A 575 -3.38 -39.99 4.91
CA GLN A 575 -4.00 -41.31 4.91
C GLN A 575 -3.23 -42.34 4.06
N ARG A 576 -3.34 -43.62 4.42
CA ARG A 576 -2.70 -44.73 3.69
C ARG A 576 -3.50 -45.09 2.41
N LYS A 577 -2.88 -45.77 1.44
CA LYS A 577 -3.52 -46.09 0.14
C LYS A 577 -4.75 -47.02 0.30
N ASP A 578 -4.79 -47.87 1.33
CA ASP A 578 -5.92 -48.74 1.69
C ASP A 578 -7.15 -47.97 2.21
N PHE A 579 -6.96 -46.74 2.70
CA PHE A 579 -8.05 -45.86 3.12
C PHE A 579 -8.90 -45.37 1.93
N LEU A 580 -8.29 -45.03 0.79
CA LEU A 580 -9.02 -44.59 -0.40
C LEU A 580 -10.02 -45.67 -0.87
N ALA A 581 -9.62 -46.94 -0.83
CA ALA A 581 -10.48 -48.07 -1.14
C ALA A 581 -11.66 -48.18 -0.16
N LYS A 582 -11.40 -48.13 1.16
CA LYS A 582 -12.45 -48.20 2.20
C LYS A 582 -13.44 -47.02 2.13
N LEU A 583 -12.95 -45.81 1.92
CA LEU A 583 -13.79 -44.61 1.77
C LEU A 583 -14.66 -44.72 0.52
N ARG A 584 -14.12 -45.24 -0.57
CA ARG A 584 -14.86 -45.52 -1.81
C ARG A 584 -16.00 -46.53 -1.56
N THR A 585 -15.71 -47.64 -0.90
CA THR A 585 -16.72 -48.64 -0.52
C THR A 585 -17.81 -48.04 0.39
N LEU A 586 -17.43 -47.18 1.35
CA LEU A 586 -18.37 -46.52 2.25
C LEU A 586 -19.30 -45.54 1.51
N ILE A 587 -18.74 -44.72 0.60
CA ILE A 587 -19.52 -43.80 -0.24
C ILE A 587 -20.48 -44.58 -1.15
N GLU A 588 -20.04 -45.70 -1.71
CA GLU A 588 -20.87 -46.59 -2.53
C GLU A 588 -22.00 -47.25 -1.71
N ALA A 589 -21.70 -47.72 -0.50
CA ALA A 589 -22.67 -48.31 0.43
C ALA A 589 -23.71 -47.29 0.96
N LEU A 590 -23.32 -46.02 1.11
CA LEU A 590 -24.26 -44.95 1.50
C LEU A 590 -25.15 -44.51 0.33
N ARG A 591 -24.63 -44.53 -0.91
CA ARG A 591 -25.43 -44.27 -2.10
C ARG A 591 -26.48 -45.36 -2.34
N SER A 592 -26.15 -46.63 -2.12
CA SER A 592 -27.12 -47.74 -2.23
C SER A 592 -28.20 -47.69 -1.13
N ASN A 593 -27.84 -47.35 0.11
CA ASN A 593 -28.82 -47.19 1.21
C ASN A 593 -29.79 -46.01 1.01
N THR A 594 -29.36 -44.94 0.32
CA THR A 594 -30.23 -43.78 0.01
C THR A 594 -31.28 -44.14 -1.07
N ILE A 595 -30.95 -45.04 -1.99
CA ILE A 595 -31.88 -45.59 -2.98
C ILE A 595 -32.88 -46.53 -2.29
N HIS A 596 -32.43 -47.37 -1.35
CA HIS A 596 -33.32 -48.26 -0.60
C HIS A 596 -34.34 -47.53 0.28
N ARG A 597 -33.96 -46.40 0.89
CA ARG A 597 -34.89 -45.55 1.67
C ARG A 597 -35.90 -44.79 0.81
N ARG A 598 -35.55 -44.42 -0.43
CA ARG A 598 -36.52 -43.83 -1.37
C ARG A 598 -37.56 -44.84 -1.84
N VAL A 599 -37.18 -46.11 -2.01
CA VAL A 599 -38.11 -47.19 -2.35
C VAL A 599 -39.03 -47.55 -1.16
N GLN A 600 -38.53 -47.51 0.08
CA GLN A 600 -39.35 -47.77 1.27
C GLN A 600 -40.30 -46.62 1.66
N ALA A 601 -39.94 -45.36 1.37
CA ALA A 601 -40.84 -44.22 1.58
C ALA A 601 -42.04 -44.22 0.61
N THR A 602 -41.87 -44.76 -0.60
CA THR A 602 -42.98 -44.96 -1.56
C THR A 602 -43.87 -46.15 -1.22
N THR A 603 -43.44 -47.11 -0.39
CA THR A 603 -44.27 -48.29 -0.04
C THR A 603 -45.02 -48.16 1.28
N ASN A 604 -44.70 -47.18 2.14
CA ASN A 604 -45.32 -47.04 3.46
C ASN A 604 -46.42 -45.95 3.56
N SER A 605 -46.85 -45.37 2.43
CA SER A 605 -47.98 -44.41 2.40
C SER A 605 -49.30 -45.00 1.88
N ASP A 606 -49.32 -46.27 1.46
CA ASP A 606 -50.50 -46.93 0.86
C ASP A 606 -51.12 -48.04 1.72
N GLN A 607 -50.93 -48.04 3.04
CA GLN A 607 -51.68 -48.94 3.94
C GLN A 607 -52.06 -48.24 5.24
N THR A 608 -53.17 -47.52 5.22
CA THR A 608 -54.13 -47.42 6.33
C THR A 608 -55.34 -46.63 5.85
N ASN A 609 -56.28 -47.33 5.21
CA ASN A 609 -57.74 -47.15 5.35
C ASN A 609 -58.46 -47.84 4.19
N GLU A 610 -58.68 -49.15 4.32
CA GLU A 610 -59.86 -49.81 3.77
C GLU A 610 -60.64 -50.41 4.94
N GLN A 611 -61.84 -49.89 5.16
CA GLN A 611 -62.98 -50.73 5.56
C GLN A 611 -64.24 -50.22 4.88
N ASP A 612 -64.79 -51.14 4.07
CA ASP A 612 -66.21 -51.39 3.84
C ASP A 612 -67.05 -50.51 2.89
N LYS A 613 -67.29 -51.14 1.71
CA LYS A 613 -68.60 -51.56 1.16
C LYS A 613 -69.11 -50.86 -0.12
N SER A 614 -68.97 -51.63 -1.20
CA SER A 614 -69.98 -52.02 -2.20
C SER A 614 -70.88 -50.95 -2.84
N SER A 615 -70.82 -50.82 -4.18
CA SER A 615 -71.78 -51.43 -5.11
C SER A 615 -71.81 -50.77 -6.51
N THR A 616 -71.76 -51.62 -7.55
CA THR A 616 -72.47 -51.57 -8.85
C THR A 616 -72.33 -50.39 -9.85
N THR A 617 -71.78 -50.77 -11.03
CA THR A 617 -72.34 -50.61 -12.40
C THR A 617 -72.16 -49.29 -13.18
N THR A 618 -71.19 -49.35 -14.11
CA THR A 618 -71.18 -48.97 -15.55
C THR A 618 -72.18 -47.94 -16.10
N ILE A 619 -71.67 -46.86 -16.71
CA ILE A 619 -71.75 -46.47 -18.15
C ILE A 619 -70.98 -45.14 -18.40
N ASN A 620 -70.46 -44.99 -19.61
CA ASN A 620 -69.33 -44.19 -20.11
C ASN A 620 -69.44 -42.64 -20.17
N ASN A 621 -68.23 -42.05 -20.32
CA ASN A 621 -67.78 -40.79 -20.96
C ASN A 621 -67.73 -39.50 -20.11
N GLU A 622 -66.51 -39.11 -19.69
CA GLU A 622 -65.77 -37.92 -20.21
C GLU A 622 -64.51 -37.57 -19.38
N LYS A 623 -63.45 -37.14 -20.12
CA LYS A 623 -62.39 -36.16 -19.77
C LYS A 623 -61.21 -36.55 -18.86
N SER A 624 -60.05 -36.68 -19.52
CA SER A 624 -58.73 -36.40 -18.94
C SER A 624 -58.50 -34.88 -18.82
N LYS A 625 -57.93 -34.45 -17.69
CA LYS A 625 -57.26 -33.15 -17.44
C LYS A 625 -56.13 -33.47 -16.45
N VAL A 626 -54.85 -33.53 -16.82
CA VAL A 626 -53.95 -32.47 -17.30
C VAL A 626 -54.13 -31.19 -16.48
N ILE A 627 -53.23 -31.01 -15.52
CA ILE A 627 -53.10 -29.80 -14.71
C ILE A 627 -52.38 -28.75 -15.54
N VAL A 628 -53.04 -27.60 -15.65
CA VAL A 628 -52.67 -26.38 -16.37
C VAL A 628 -51.97 -25.43 -15.40
N PRO A 629 -50.80 -24.86 -15.72
CA PRO A 629 -50.36 -23.58 -15.16
C PRO A 629 -51.02 -22.42 -15.92
N LEU A 630 -51.48 -21.42 -15.16
CA LEU A 630 -52.27 -20.26 -15.59
C LEU A 630 -51.72 -19.52 -16.83
N PRO A 631 -52.59 -19.03 -17.74
CA PRO A 631 -52.19 -18.18 -18.86
C PRO A 631 -52.00 -16.72 -18.42
N TYR A 632 -50.82 -16.16 -18.68
CA TYR A 632 -50.66 -14.71 -18.81
C TYR A 632 -51.28 -14.29 -20.16
N GLN A 633 -52.33 -13.48 -20.12
CA GLN A 633 -53.00 -12.96 -21.32
C GLN A 633 -52.09 -11.94 -22.02
N GLY A 634 -51.26 -12.43 -22.95
CA GLY A 634 -50.66 -11.58 -23.98
C GLY A 634 -51.72 -11.12 -24.97
N THR A 635 -52.04 -9.83 -24.96
CA THR A 635 -52.78 -9.16 -26.03
C THR A 635 -52.05 -9.37 -27.35
N ARG A 636 -52.64 -10.20 -28.21
CA ARG A 636 -52.28 -10.31 -29.63
C ARG A 636 -52.65 -9.01 -30.34
N HIS A 637 -51.65 -8.22 -30.72
CA HIS A 637 -51.66 -7.62 -32.05
C HIS A 637 -50.48 -8.15 -32.83
N SER A 638 -50.82 -9.01 -33.78
CA SER A 638 -49.94 -9.55 -34.80
C SER A 638 -49.59 -8.48 -35.83
N SER A 639 -48.29 -8.31 -36.09
CA SER A 639 -47.80 -8.00 -37.43
C SER A 639 -46.73 -9.02 -37.76
N LYS A 640 -47.10 -9.99 -38.61
CA LYS A 640 -46.14 -10.79 -39.37
C LYS A 640 -45.24 -9.83 -40.14
N ILE A 641 -43.94 -9.82 -39.88
CA ILE A 641 -42.95 -9.43 -40.89
C ILE A 641 -41.89 -10.51 -40.95
N LEU A 642 -41.76 -11.03 -42.16
CA LEU A 642 -40.83 -12.05 -42.60
C LEU A 642 -39.38 -11.68 -42.27
N ILE A 643 -38.60 -12.73 -42.05
CA ILE A 643 -37.18 -12.82 -42.37
C ILE A 643 -37.02 -12.44 -43.85
N ASP A 644 -36.49 -11.25 -44.15
CA ASP A 644 -35.43 -11.09 -45.16
C ASP A 644 -34.81 -9.68 -45.17
N ASN A 645 -33.55 -9.63 -45.60
CA ASN A 645 -32.78 -8.47 -46.08
C ASN A 645 -32.03 -7.55 -45.09
N LYS A 646 -30.70 -7.65 -45.23
CA LYS A 646 -29.57 -6.98 -44.58
C LYS A 646 -29.52 -5.44 -44.55
N ASN A 647 -30.54 -4.67 -44.95
CA ASN A 647 -30.35 -3.24 -45.24
C ASN A 647 -31.37 -2.23 -44.65
N HIS A 648 -32.18 -2.59 -43.63
CA HIS A 648 -33.19 -1.65 -43.09
C HIS A 648 -33.11 -1.28 -41.60
N LEU A 649 -32.17 -1.81 -40.81
CA LEU A 649 -32.03 -1.39 -39.40
C LEU A 649 -31.36 0.00 -39.21
N THR A 650 -30.81 0.60 -40.27
CA THR A 650 -30.05 1.85 -40.21
C THR A 650 -30.90 3.12 -40.12
N ASN A 651 -32.24 3.06 -40.06
CA ASN A 651 -33.09 4.28 -39.99
C ASN A 651 -34.08 4.36 -38.82
N ASP A 652 -34.14 3.35 -37.94
CA ASP A 652 -35.00 3.41 -36.76
C ASP A 652 -34.34 4.24 -35.64
N LYS A 653 -34.85 5.46 -35.43
CA LYS A 653 -34.36 6.41 -34.43
C LYS A 653 -34.37 5.85 -33.00
N ARG A 654 -35.35 5.02 -32.65
CA ARG A 654 -35.48 4.43 -31.31
C ARG A 654 -34.42 3.36 -31.09
N LEU A 655 -34.17 2.51 -32.09
CA LEU A 655 -33.09 1.51 -32.03
C LEU A 655 -31.72 2.19 -31.99
N LYS A 656 -31.48 3.25 -32.77
CA LYS A 656 -30.25 4.05 -32.69
C LYS A 656 -30.03 4.64 -31.30
N SER A 657 -31.07 5.22 -30.68
CA SER A 657 -30.99 5.77 -29.33
C SER A 657 -30.60 4.70 -28.28
N ILE A 658 -31.20 3.49 -28.35
CA ILE A 658 -30.86 2.38 -27.43
C ILE A 658 -29.42 1.90 -27.65
N ILE A 659 -28.97 1.77 -28.91
CA ILE A 659 -27.59 1.35 -29.23
C ILE A 659 -26.60 2.37 -28.68
N LEU A 660 -26.85 3.67 -28.90
CA LEU A 660 -25.98 4.74 -28.39
C LEU A 660 -25.94 4.78 -26.87
N HIS A 661 -27.06 4.56 -26.18
CA HIS A 661 -27.09 4.45 -24.73
C HIS A 661 -26.22 3.30 -24.21
N LYS A 662 -26.35 2.12 -24.82
CA LYS A 662 -25.55 0.94 -24.47
C LYS A 662 -24.07 1.14 -24.80
N ALA A 663 -23.75 1.80 -25.91
CA ALA A 663 -22.39 2.16 -26.27
C ALA A 663 -21.77 3.13 -25.25
N ALA A 664 -22.52 4.16 -24.82
CA ALA A 664 -22.07 5.08 -23.78
C ALA A 664 -21.76 4.36 -22.46
N ALA A 665 -22.62 3.43 -22.03
CA ALA A 665 -22.39 2.61 -20.84
C ALA A 665 -21.18 1.67 -20.99
N ALA A 666 -21.02 1.02 -22.15
CA ALA A 666 -19.89 0.15 -22.43
C ALA A 666 -18.56 0.92 -22.43
N TYR A 667 -18.52 2.09 -23.06
CA TYR A 667 -17.35 2.96 -23.03
C TYR A 667 -17.04 3.45 -21.62
N PHE A 668 -18.05 3.79 -20.82
CA PHE A 668 -17.84 4.11 -19.40
C PHE A 668 -17.16 2.95 -18.65
N CYS A 669 -17.58 1.70 -18.85
CA CYS A 669 -16.90 0.54 -18.26
C CYS A 669 -15.45 0.39 -18.75
N LEU A 670 -15.17 0.71 -20.01
CA LEU A 670 -13.81 0.71 -20.55
C LEU A 670 -12.94 1.82 -19.93
N VAL A 671 -13.51 2.99 -19.64
CA VAL A 671 -12.82 4.06 -18.90
C VAL A 671 -12.43 3.56 -17.50
N ASP A 672 -13.38 3.00 -16.74
CA ASP A 672 -13.11 2.48 -15.38
C ASP A 672 -12.00 1.42 -15.34
N ARG A 673 -11.93 0.56 -16.36
CA ARG A 673 -10.84 -0.41 -16.47
C ARG A 673 -9.50 0.24 -16.80
N ASN A 674 -9.47 1.15 -17.79
CA ASN A 674 -8.23 1.78 -18.24
C ASN A 674 -7.66 2.75 -17.21
N GLU A 675 -8.51 3.36 -16.38
CA GLU A 675 -8.11 4.22 -15.26
C GLU A 675 -7.29 3.42 -14.24
N LYS A 676 -7.74 2.21 -13.88
CA LYS A 676 -7.02 1.28 -12.99
C LYS A 676 -5.67 0.83 -13.54
N GLU A 677 -5.55 0.77 -14.87
CA GLU A 677 -4.30 0.44 -15.58
C GLU A 677 -3.44 1.69 -15.86
N LYS A 678 -3.87 2.89 -15.41
CA LYS A 678 -3.24 4.20 -15.66
C LYS A 678 -3.09 4.55 -17.14
N ASN A 679 -3.97 4.05 -18.00
CA ASN A 679 -4.00 4.33 -19.44
C ASN A 679 -4.87 5.56 -19.74
N TYR A 680 -4.48 6.73 -19.22
CA TYR A 680 -5.33 7.93 -19.22
C TYR A 680 -5.62 8.49 -20.61
N GLY A 681 -4.73 8.28 -21.58
CA GLY A 681 -5.00 8.60 -22.99
C GLY A 681 -6.18 7.81 -23.56
N SER A 682 -6.23 6.50 -23.28
CA SER A 682 -7.36 5.64 -23.66
C SER A 682 -8.63 6.01 -22.90
N CYS A 683 -8.50 6.42 -21.63
CA CYS A 683 -9.62 6.93 -20.85
C CYS A 683 -10.26 8.16 -21.52
N LEU A 684 -9.47 9.17 -21.90
CA LEU A 684 -9.99 10.35 -22.59
C LEU A 684 -10.64 10.02 -23.94
N ARG A 685 -10.09 9.06 -24.68
CA ARG A 685 -10.72 8.56 -25.92
C ARG A 685 -12.10 7.96 -25.66
N TYR A 686 -12.20 7.04 -24.70
CA TYR A 686 -13.47 6.38 -24.39
C TYR A 686 -14.47 7.35 -23.76
N LEU A 687 -14.01 8.32 -22.96
CA LEU A 687 -14.84 9.42 -22.47
C LEU A 687 -15.42 10.23 -23.63
N ARG A 688 -14.59 10.61 -24.62
CA ARG A 688 -15.06 11.31 -25.83
C ARG A 688 -16.15 10.52 -26.54
N LEU A 689 -15.92 9.22 -26.78
CA LEU A 689 -16.89 8.35 -27.45
C LEU A 689 -18.18 8.19 -26.63
N ALA A 690 -18.07 8.00 -25.31
CA ALA A 690 -19.23 7.89 -24.42
C ALA A 690 -20.09 9.17 -24.41
N LEU A 691 -19.44 10.33 -24.32
CA LEU A 691 -20.12 11.63 -24.31
C LEU A 691 -20.73 11.98 -25.67
N ASN A 692 -20.07 11.61 -26.77
CA ASN A 692 -20.65 11.78 -28.10
C ASN A 692 -21.85 10.85 -28.33
N CYS A 693 -21.79 9.60 -27.84
CA CYS A 693 -22.94 8.69 -27.84
C CYS A 693 -24.11 9.29 -27.04
N TYR A 694 -23.83 9.83 -25.86
CA TYR A 694 -24.82 10.48 -25.02
C TYR A 694 -25.45 11.72 -25.69
N SER A 695 -24.64 12.59 -26.31
CA SER A 695 -25.14 13.75 -27.06
C SER A 695 -25.99 13.34 -28.26
N ALA A 696 -25.61 12.26 -28.96
CA ALA A 696 -26.39 11.71 -30.06
C ALA A 696 -27.72 11.12 -29.57
N GLU A 697 -27.70 10.41 -28.43
CA GLU A 697 -28.90 9.89 -27.77
C GLU A 697 -29.88 11.03 -27.40
N LEU A 698 -29.39 12.10 -26.75
CA LEU A 698 -30.21 13.25 -26.39
C LEU A 698 -30.83 13.93 -27.62
N LYS A 699 -30.07 14.08 -28.71
CA LYS A 699 -30.57 14.68 -29.96
C LYS A 699 -31.64 13.82 -30.65
N LEU A 700 -31.57 12.50 -30.50
CA LEU A 700 -32.62 11.59 -30.97
C LEU A 700 -33.86 11.63 -30.07
N GLN A 701 -33.69 11.85 -28.77
CA GLN A 701 -34.78 11.95 -27.78
C GLN A 701 -35.51 13.30 -27.80
N SER A 702 -34.82 14.42 -28.10
CA SER A 702 -35.42 15.77 -28.11
C SER A 702 -36.44 16.02 -29.23
N MET A 703 -36.65 15.06 -30.14
CA MET A 703 -37.72 15.10 -31.14
C MET A 703 -39.03 14.43 -30.69
N ASP A 704 -39.04 13.77 -29.53
CA ASP A 704 -40.25 13.28 -28.87
C ASP A 704 -40.42 14.04 -27.54
N HIS A 705 -41.48 14.83 -27.41
CA HIS A 705 -41.76 15.60 -26.20
C HIS A 705 -42.04 14.68 -25.01
N ASN A 706 -41.03 14.30 -24.23
CA ASN A 706 -41.09 14.02 -22.79
C ASN A 706 -39.70 13.82 -22.18
N ASN A 707 -39.51 14.38 -20.97
CA ASN A 707 -38.29 14.44 -20.15
C ASN A 707 -37.19 13.38 -20.44
N SER A 708 -35.95 13.85 -20.67
CA SER A 708 -34.73 13.02 -20.64
C SER A 708 -34.79 12.07 -19.45
N SER A 709 -34.66 10.76 -19.68
CA SER A 709 -34.85 9.78 -18.61
C SER A 709 -33.89 10.04 -17.45
N THR A 710 -34.36 9.85 -16.21
CA THR A 710 -33.56 9.94 -14.98
C THR A 710 -32.29 9.08 -15.06
N GLU A 711 -32.35 7.98 -15.82
CA GLU A 711 -31.26 7.03 -16.03
C GLU A 711 -30.14 7.61 -16.91
N CYS A 712 -30.48 8.31 -17.99
CA CYS A 712 -29.49 9.00 -18.84
C CYS A 712 -28.70 10.05 -18.03
N LYS A 713 -29.39 10.80 -17.15
CA LYS A 713 -28.74 11.76 -16.24
C LYS A 713 -27.83 11.06 -15.22
N LYS A 714 -28.27 9.93 -14.65
CA LYS A 714 -27.42 9.11 -13.76
C LYS A 714 -26.15 8.67 -14.46
N LEU A 715 -26.23 8.09 -15.66
CA LEU A 715 -25.05 7.68 -16.42
C LEU A 715 -24.11 8.85 -16.71
N LEU A 716 -24.63 10.00 -17.17
CA LEU A 716 -23.81 11.19 -17.42
C LEU A 716 -23.06 11.65 -16.17
N SER A 717 -23.71 11.63 -15.00
CA SER A 717 -23.04 12.00 -13.75
C SER A 717 -21.91 11.02 -13.36
N TYR A 718 -21.97 9.75 -13.76
CA TYR A 718 -20.87 8.80 -13.55
C TYR A 718 -19.72 9.08 -14.51
N ILE A 719 -20.03 9.33 -15.79
CA ILE A 719 -19.05 9.71 -16.82
C ILE A 719 -18.32 11.00 -16.40
N MET A 720 -19.03 12.01 -15.92
CA MET A 720 -18.42 13.27 -15.45
C MET A 720 -17.54 13.08 -14.22
N SER A 721 -17.95 12.22 -13.27
CA SER A 721 -17.11 11.92 -12.10
C SER A 721 -15.76 11.31 -12.50
N ILE A 722 -15.77 10.30 -13.39
CA ILE A 722 -14.53 9.65 -13.80
C ILE A 722 -13.71 10.52 -14.77
N ALA A 723 -14.36 11.37 -15.57
CA ALA A 723 -13.68 12.38 -16.34
C ALA A 723 -12.91 13.36 -15.44
N GLY A 724 -13.50 13.75 -14.32
CA GLY A 724 -12.83 14.53 -13.27
C GLY A 724 -11.57 13.85 -12.74
N ASP A 725 -11.65 12.55 -12.43
CA ASP A 725 -10.49 11.73 -12.01
C ASP A 725 -9.40 11.67 -13.08
N CYS A 726 -9.74 11.31 -14.32
CA CYS A 726 -8.77 11.20 -15.41
C CYS A 726 -8.07 12.54 -15.68
N ARG A 727 -8.80 13.66 -15.64
CA ARG A 727 -8.24 15.00 -15.83
C ARG A 727 -7.27 15.38 -14.72
N LEU A 728 -7.60 15.07 -13.47
CA LEU A 728 -6.70 15.29 -12.35
C LEU A 728 -5.41 14.47 -12.52
N MET A 729 -5.53 13.20 -12.92
CA MET A 729 -4.35 12.34 -13.09
C MET A 729 -3.44 12.79 -14.23
N ILE A 730 -4.00 13.29 -15.34
CA ILE A 730 -3.21 13.86 -16.44
C ILE A 730 -2.49 15.15 -16.01
N ALA A 731 -3.09 15.97 -15.14
CA ALA A 731 -2.43 17.17 -14.60
C ALA A 731 -1.16 16.85 -13.77
N HIS A 732 -1.01 15.61 -13.29
CA HIS A 732 0.18 15.14 -12.56
C HIS A 732 1.23 14.46 -13.46
N VAL A 733 1.00 14.37 -14.76
CA VAL A 733 2.00 13.84 -15.70
C VAL A 733 3.10 14.88 -15.87
N THR A 734 4.34 14.52 -15.53
CA THR A 734 5.50 15.41 -15.59
C THR A 734 6.57 14.98 -16.60
N SER A 735 6.48 13.75 -17.13
CA SER A 735 7.49 13.22 -18.05
C SER A 735 7.00 13.24 -19.51
N THR A 736 7.88 13.63 -20.43
CA THR A 736 7.58 13.67 -21.86
C THR A 736 7.27 12.29 -22.46
N GLU A 737 7.85 11.22 -21.90
CA GLU A 737 7.55 9.84 -22.31
C GLU A 737 6.12 9.44 -21.97
N GLU A 738 5.64 9.75 -20.77
CA GLU A 738 4.25 9.49 -20.37
C GLU A 738 3.25 10.35 -21.13
N GLU A 739 3.60 11.62 -21.40
CA GLU A 739 2.79 12.49 -22.25
C GLU A 739 2.58 11.88 -23.64
N GLU A 740 3.65 11.40 -24.28
CA GLU A 740 3.55 10.83 -25.64
C GLU A 740 2.81 9.50 -25.64
N LYS A 741 3.05 8.65 -24.64
CA LYS A 741 2.27 7.42 -24.43
C LYS A 741 0.78 7.71 -24.34
N HIS A 742 0.37 8.72 -23.55
CA HIS A 742 -1.04 9.07 -23.43
C HIS A 742 -1.59 9.73 -24.69
N ARG A 743 -0.79 10.51 -25.41
CA ARG A 743 -1.16 11.07 -26.72
C ARG A 743 -1.46 9.97 -27.72
N GLU A 744 -0.58 8.99 -27.87
CA GLU A 744 -0.78 7.84 -28.77
C GLU A 744 -2.04 7.06 -28.40
N GLN A 745 -2.19 6.73 -27.10
CA GLN A 745 -3.37 6.05 -26.59
C GLN A 745 -4.68 6.78 -26.88
N TYR A 746 -4.68 8.11 -26.90
CA TYR A 746 -5.86 8.93 -27.19
C TYR A 746 -6.29 8.87 -28.67
N TYR A 747 -5.33 8.77 -29.59
CA TYR A 747 -5.60 8.80 -31.03
C TYR A 747 -5.84 7.43 -31.67
N ILE A 748 -5.41 6.34 -31.05
CA ILE A 748 -5.69 4.98 -31.55
C ILE A 748 -7.21 4.75 -31.59
N MET A 749 -7.79 4.23 -32.67
CA MET A 749 -9.19 3.80 -32.72
C MET A 749 -9.27 2.39 -33.30
N ASN A 750 -10.17 1.56 -32.78
CA ASN A 750 -10.44 0.23 -33.35
C ASN A 750 -11.64 0.28 -34.32
N ASP A 751 -11.88 -0.81 -35.05
CA ASP A 751 -12.97 -0.89 -36.04
C ASP A 751 -14.35 -0.64 -35.42
N VAL A 752 -14.58 -1.07 -34.19
CA VAL A 752 -15.85 -0.84 -33.47
C VAL A 752 -16.03 0.63 -33.13
N ASP A 753 -14.96 1.31 -32.68
CA ASP A 753 -14.97 2.74 -32.39
C ASP A 753 -15.30 3.56 -33.65
N LEU A 754 -14.77 3.15 -34.81
CA LEU A 754 -15.06 3.78 -36.09
C LEU A 754 -16.52 3.57 -36.52
N GLU A 755 -17.08 2.37 -36.34
CA GLU A 755 -18.48 2.10 -36.64
C GLU A 755 -19.44 2.89 -35.72
N ILE A 756 -19.16 2.97 -34.41
CA ILE A 756 -19.96 3.80 -33.51
C ILE A 756 -19.84 5.29 -33.87
N GLN A 757 -18.65 5.76 -34.24
CA GLN A 757 -18.44 7.13 -34.69
C GLN A 757 -19.26 7.44 -35.97
N LYS A 758 -19.36 6.52 -36.93
CA LYS A 758 -20.25 6.69 -38.10
C LYS A 758 -21.71 6.86 -37.69
N VAL A 759 -22.21 6.07 -36.72
CA VAL A 759 -23.59 6.21 -36.21
C VAL A 759 -23.80 7.58 -35.55
N ILE A 760 -22.82 8.08 -34.80
CA ILE A 760 -22.84 9.42 -34.20
C ILE A 760 -22.86 10.52 -35.27
N ASP A 761 -22.04 10.37 -36.32
CA ASP A 761 -21.95 11.31 -37.43
C ASP A 761 -23.25 11.36 -38.25
N GLU A 762 -23.91 10.21 -38.45
CA GLU A 762 -25.25 10.13 -39.07
C GLU A 762 -26.33 10.90 -38.28
N VAL A 763 -26.21 10.95 -36.95
CA VAL A 763 -27.08 11.75 -36.08
C VAL A 763 -26.72 13.26 -36.13
N GLY A 764 -25.58 13.59 -36.73
CA GLY A 764 -25.08 14.95 -36.91
C GLY A 764 -24.54 15.54 -35.62
N ILE A 765 -23.84 14.75 -34.81
CA ILE A 765 -23.02 15.25 -33.70
C ILE A 765 -21.59 15.38 -34.20
N ASN A 766 -21.10 16.61 -34.33
CA ASN A 766 -19.71 16.84 -34.68
C ASN A 766 -18.84 16.71 -33.42
N ALA A 767 -17.91 15.75 -33.42
CA ALA A 767 -17.02 15.45 -32.30
C ALA A 767 -16.18 16.66 -31.83
N ASN A 768 -15.85 17.59 -32.74
CA ASN A 768 -15.07 18.79 -32.45
C ASN A 768 -15.91 19.97 -31.95
N SER A 769 -17.24 19.87 -32.01
CA SER A 769 -18.17 20.91 -31.53
C SER A 769 -19.21 20.36 -30.55
N SER A 770 -18.91 19.22 -29.91
CA SER A 770 -19.73 18.63 -28.86
C SER A 770 -19.69 19.51 -27.61
N GLU A 771 -20.84 19.65 -26.91
CA GLU A 771 -20.95 20.41 -25.64
C GLU A 771 -19.92 19.95 -24.60
N PHE A 772 -19.47 18.70 -24.68
CA PHE A 772 -18.54 18.09 -23.74
C PHE A 772 -17.09 18.02 -24.24
N ALA A 773 -16.74 18.64 -25.37
CA ALA A 773 -15.38 18.56 -25.92
C ALA A 773 -14.31 19.02 -24.91
N TRP A 774 -14.61 20.04 -24.11
CA TRP A 774 -13.74 20.57 -23.07
C TRP A 774 -13.33 19.53 -22.00
N VAL A 775 -14.14 18.50 -21.75
CA VAL A 775 -13.84 17.49 -20.72
C VAL A 775 -13.12 16.27 -21.28
N SER A 776 -13.19 16.03 -22.60
CA SER A 776 -12.54 14.87 -23.23
C SER A 776 -11.33 15.19 -24.13
N GLU A 777 -11.05 16.46 -24.43
CA GLU A 777 -9.86 16.86 -25.22
C GLU A 777 -8.53 16.44 -24.59
N PHE A 778 -7.58 15.95 -25.37
CA PHE A 778 -6.23 15.69 -24.85
C PHE A 778 -5.43 17.00 -24.77
N THR A 779 -4.91 17.34 -23.59
CA THR A 779 -3.98 18.44 -23.37
C THR A 779 -2.99 18.07 -22.27
N THR A 780 -1.76 18.54 -22.36
CA THR A 780 -0.74 18.40 -21.31
C THR A 780 -0.66 19.65 -20.42
N ASN A 781 -1.46 20.69 -20.72
CA ASN A 781 -1.47 21.87 -19.89
C ASN A 781 -2.17 21.59 -18.54
N ILE A 782 -1.41 21.74 -17.46
CA ILE A 782 -1.83 21.49 -16.08
C ILE A 782 -3.04 22.35 -15.71
N ASP A 783 -3.06 23.64 -16.07
CA ASP A 783 -4.15 24.54 -15.67
C ASP A 783 -5.50 24.15 -16.32
N ARG A 784 -5.48 23.79 -17.60
CA ARG A 784 -6.65 23.33 -18.37
C ARG A 784 -7.17 22.00 -17.83
N ASN A 785 -6.28 21.06 -17.51
CA ASN A 785 -6.68 19.77 -16.96
C ASN A 785 -7.30 19.92 -15.57
N LEU A 786 -6.71 20.72 -14.68
CA LEU A 786 -7.30 20.98 -13.37
C LEU A 786 -8.66 21.69 -13.50
N PHE A 787 -8.79 22.64 -14.43
CA PHE A 787 -10.03 23.38 -14.67
C PHE A 787 -11.14 22.46 -15.19
N ALA A 788 -10.81 21.60 -16.15
CA ALA A 788 -11.72 20.57 -16.64
C ALA A 788 -12.11 19.58 -15.52
N SER A 789 -11.18 19.21 -14.64
CA SER A 789 -11.49 18.34 -13.49
C SER A 789 -12.49 18.99 -12.53
N VAL A 790 -12.25 20.25 -12.14
CA VAL A 790 -13.16 21.04 -11.29
C VAL A 790 -14.56 21.09 -11.90
N HIS A 791 -14.67 21.47 -13.17
CA HIS A 791 -15.96 21.61 -13.81
C HIS A 791 -16.68 20.28 -14.01
N ALA A 792 -15.96 19.19 -14.29
CA ALA A 792 -16.56 17.85 -14.38
C ALA A 792 -17.23 17.45 -13.05
N TYR A 793 -16.57 17.74 -11.92
CA TYR A 793 -17.14 17.51 -10.60
C TYR A 793 -18.33 18.41 -10.28
N GLU A 794 -18.26 19.71 -10.60
CA GLU A 794 -19.39 20.63 -10.43
C GLU A 794 -20.61 20.17 -11.23
N TYR A 795 -20.39 19.74 -12.48
CA TYR A 795 -21.43 19.23 -13.36
C TYR A 795 -22.06 17.95 -12.78
N ALA A 796 -21.24 16.99 -12.35
CA ALA A 796 -21.71 15.75 -11.72
C ALA A 796 -22.52 16.03 -10.45
N ILE A 797 -22.05 16.93 -9.58
CA ILE A 797 -22.74 17.34 -8.35
C ILE A 797 -24.09 17.97 -8.66
N ASN A 798 -24.16 18.85 -9.66
CA ASN A 798 -25.41 19.51 -10.04
C ASN A 798 -26.44 18.49 -10.55
N ILE A 799 -26.03 17.51 -11.35
CA ILE A 799 -26.93 16.42 -11.77
C ILE A 799 -27.43 15.66 -10.54
N VAL A 800 -26.53 15.19 -9.67
CA VAL A 800 -26.87 14.33 -8.54
C VAL A 800 -27.78 15.02 -7.52
N ARG A 801 -27.61 16.32 -7.28
CA ARG A 801 -28.52 17.11 -6.43
C ARG A 801 -29.97 17.08 -6.91
N ASN A 802 -30.17 17.01 -8.22
CA ASN A 802 -31.50 17.00 -8.85
C ASN A 802 -32.10 15.60 -8.99
N LEU A 803 -31.40 14.53 -8.58
CA LEU A 803 -31.85 13.14 -8.67
C LEU A 803 -32.57 12.60 -7.40
N GLY A 804 -32.66 13.41 -6.33
CA GLY A 804 -33.43 13.09 -5.12
C GLY A 804 -32.60 12.52 -3.95
N ASP A 805 -33.27 12.28 -2.82
CA ASP A 805 -32.67 12.02 -1.51
C ASP A 805 -31.88 10.70 -1.38
N HIS A 806 -32.15 9.71 -2.25
CA HIS A 806 -31.47 8.41 -2.24
C HIS A 806 -29.98 8.50 -2.64
N GLU A 807 -29.58 9.58 -3.32
CA GLU A 807 -28.19 9.79 -3.80
C GLU A 807 -27.30 10.55 -2.80
N LYS A 808 -27.76 10.80 -1.55
CA LYS A 808 -27.00 11.58 -0.54
C LYS A 808 -25.58 11.06 -0.31
N LYS A 809 -25.39 9.73 -0.29
CA LYS A 809 -24.05 9.11 -0.14
C LYS A 809 -23.12 9.44 -1.31
N ARG A 810 -23.66 9.42 -2.54
CA ARG A 810 -22.91 9.74 -3.75
C ARG A 810 -22.60 11.23 -3.83
N LEU A 811 -23.56 12.07 -3.48
CA LEU A 811 -23.35 13.52 -3.37
C LEU A 811 -22.24 13.85 -2.36
N HIS A 812 -22.21 13.15 -1.22
CA HIS A 812 -21.15 13.28 -0.23
C HIS A 812 -19.77 12.93 -0.82
N LEU A 813 -19.65 11.78 -1.51
CA LEU A 813 -18.40 11.36 -2.16
C LEU A 813 -17.93 12.36 -3.24
N LEU A 814 -18.84 12.81 -4.11
CA LEU A 814 -18.52 13.78 -5.16
C LEU A 814 -18.09 15.12 -4.57
N THR A 815 -18.76 15.58 -3.50
CA THR A 815 -18.40 16.82 -2.81
C THR A 815 -17.01 16.72 -2.18
N LYS A 816 -16.65 15.55 -1.63
CA LYS A 816 -15.29 15.30 -1.12
C LYS A 816 -14.25 15.39 -2.23
N ARG A 817 -14.48 14.71 -3.37
CA ARG A 817 -13.57 14.73 -4.52
C ARG A 817 -13.43 16.13 -5.12
N PHE A 818 -14.54 16.87 -5.23
CA PHE A 818 -14.52 18.28 -5.62
C PHE A 818 -13.64 19.14 -4.69
N GLY A 819 -13.80 18.98 -3.36
CA GLY A 819 -12.94 19.65 -2.38
C GLY A 819 -11.45 19.33 -2.57
N ASN A 820 -11.11 18.07 -2.85
CA ASN A 820 -9.73 17.65 -3.12
C ASN A 820 -9.17 18.33 -4.38
N VAL A 821 -9.91 18.33 -5.50
CA VAL A 821 -9.44 18.97 -6.74
C VAL A 821 -9.31 20.49 -6.58
N ARG A 822 -10.22 21.13 -5.83
CA ARG A 822 -10.09 22.57 -5.50
C ARG A 822 -8.86 22.86 -4.66
N ASN A 823 -8.46 21.96 -3.76
CA ASN A 823 -7.19 22.06 -3.05
C ASN A 823 -5.99 21.99 -4.02
N GLU A 824 -5.96 21.00 -4.92
CA GLU A 824 -4.88 20.86 -5.92
C GLU A 824 -4.77 22.10 -6.83
N MET A 825 -5.89 22.60 -7.34
CA MET A 825 -5.94 23.83 -8.12
C MET A 825 -5.41 25.03 -7.33
N GLY A 826 -5.80 25.16 -6.05
CA GLY A 826 -5.30 26.22 -5.19
C GLY A 826 -3.79 26.14 -4.96
N VAL A 827 -3.26 24.94 -4.74
CA VAL A 827 -1.82 24.69 -4.56
C VAL A 827 -1.05 25.00 -5.84
N TYR A 828 -1.56 24.60 -7.00
CA TYR A 828 -0.95 24.93 -8.30
C TYR A 828 -0.75 26.44 -8.47
N TRP A 829 -1.81 27.24 -8.30
CA TRP A 829 -1.72 28.70 -8.41
C TRP A 829 -0.86 29.31 -7.31
N MET A 830 -0.92 28.77 -6.08
CA MET A 830 -0.07 29.22 -4.98
C MET A 830 1.41 29.01 -5.29
N ASN A 831 1.79 27.88 -5.88
CA ASN A 831 3.17 27.60 -6.26
C ASN A 831 3.64 28.53 -7.40
N LYS A 832 2.76 28.82 -8.37
CA LYS A 832 3.03 29.85 -9.40
C LYS A 832 3.27 31.23 -8.79
N CYS A 833 2.47 31.62 -7.80
CA CYS A 833 2.69 32.86 -7.06
C CYS A 833 4.04 32.83 -6.32
N ALA A 834 4.38 31.72 -5.65
CA ALA A 834 5.63 31.59 -4.91
C ALA A 834 6.88 31.67 -5.82
N GLU A 835 6.79 31.15 -7.04
CA GLU A 835 7.84 31.27 -8.05
C GLU A 835 7.95 32.71 -8.58
N ALA A 836 6.82 33.32 -8.95
CA ALA A 836 6.80 34.68 -9.49
C ALA A 836 7.26 35.73 -8.48
N VAL A 837 6.98 35.55 -7.19
CA VAL A 837 7.43 36.45 -6.12
C VAL A 837 8.96 36.43 -5.93
N LYS A 838 9.66 35.37 -6.35
CA LYS A 838 11.14 35.35 -6.32
C LYS A 838 11.77 36.22 -7.41
N ASN A 839 11.08 36.41 -8.53
CA ASN A 839 11.56 37.10 -9.73
C ASN A 839 10.61 38.26 -10.11
N LEU A 840 10.39 39.18 -9.18
CA LEU A 840 9.41 40.27 -9.31
C LEU A 840 9.83 41.31 -10.37
N ASP A 841 9.15 41.31 -11.52
CA ASP A 841 9.17 42.38 -12.52
C ASP A 841 7.90 43.26 -12.45
N GLN A 842 8.05 44.57 -12.66
CA GLN A 842 6.95 45.55 -12.52
C GLN A 842 5.79 45.33 -13.51
N GLU A 843 6.06 44.78 -14.70
CA GLU A 843 5.03 44.50 -15.73
C GLU A 843 4.19 43.25 -15.41
N ALA A 844 4.70 42.29 -14.62
CA ALA A 844 4.02 41.03 -14.27
C ALA A 844 3.06 41.14 -13.08
N ALA A 845 3.03 42.28 -12.38
CA ALA A 845 2.30 42.45 -11.12
C ALA A 845 0.77 42.24 -11.24
N LYS A 846 0.18 42.55 -12.38
CA LYS A 846 -1.26 42.35 -12.62
C LYS A 846 -1.61 40.86 -12.77
N GLU A 847 -0.77 40.12 -13.48
CA GLU A 847 -0.95 38.68 -13.69
C GLU A 847 -0.79 37.91 -12.37
N ILE A 848 0.24 38.24 -11.58
CA ILE A 848 0.48 37.63 -10.26
C ILE A 848 -0.73 37.85 -9.33
N LYS A 849 -1.32 39.05 -9.32
CA LYS A 849 -2.53 39.32 -8.53
C LYS A 849 -3.73 38.46 -8.94
N ASP A 850 -3.88 38.18 -10.24
CA ASP A 850 -4.92 37.27 -10.73
C ASP A 850 -4.65 35.82 -10.29
N GLN A 851 -3.39 35.38 -10.28
CA GLN A 851 -3.00 34.06 -9.77
C GLN A 851 -3.29 33.91 -8.27
N PHE A 852 -3.01 34.94 -7.46
CA PHE A 852 -3.39 34.96 -6.04
C PHE A 852 -4.89 34.83 -5.85
N ARG A 853 -5.68 35.56 -6.65
CA ARG A 853 -7.15 35.49 -6.63
C ARG A 853 -7.64 34.08 -6.97
N LYS A 854 -7.13 33.47 -8.04
CA LYS A 854 -7.47 32.10 -8.44
C LYS A 854 -7.13 31.06 -7.36
N SER A 855 -5.97 31.19 -6.73
CA SER A 855 -5.58 30.32 -5.61
C SER A 855 -6.54 30.45 -4.43
N PHE A 856 -6.86 31.69 -4.04
CA PHE A 856 -7.79 32.00 -2.96
C PHE A 856 -9.20 31.44 -3.22
N GLU A 857 -9.79 31.77 -4.37
CA GLU A 857 -11.12 31.30 -4.77
C GLU A 857 -11.18 29.76 -4.81
N SER A 858 -10.07 29.11 -5.18
CA SER A 858 -9.96 27.65 -5.18
C SER A 858 -10.02 27.08 -3.77
N PHE A 859 -9.17 27.57 -2.86
CA PHE A 859 -9.18 27.13 -1.46
C PHE A 859 -10.50 27.42 -0.75
N ASP A 860 -11.09 28.60 -0.96
CA ASP A 860 -12.35 29.00 -0.34
C ASP A 860 -13.50 28.06 -0.75
N ALA A 861 -13.63 27.76 -2.05
CA ALA A 861 -14.62 26.80 -2.51
C ALA A 861 -14.33 25.36 -2.04
N GLY A 862 -13.06 25.00 -1.87
CA GLY A 862 -12.67 23.73 -1.24
C GLY A 862 -13.15 23.64 0.21
N ILE A 863 -13.00 24.72 0.99
CA ILE A 863 -13.48 24.80 2.38
C ILE A 863 -15.00 24.64 2.39
N GLN A 864 -15.73 25.40 1.56
CA GLN A 864 -17.19 25.29 1.46
C GLN A 864 -17.65 23.88 1.06
N ALA A 865 -16.87 23.15 0.27
CA ALA A 865 -17.17 21.76 -0.08
C ALA A 865 -16.98 20.83 1.12
N PHE A 866 -15.86 20.93 1.83
CA PHE A 866 -15.60 20.10 3.00
C PHE A 866 -16.50 20.42 4.20
N GLU A 867 -16.93 21.67 4.37
CA GLU A 867 -17.92 22.09 5.36
C GLU A 867 -19.26 21.36 5.14
N LYS A 868 -19.73 21.26 3.89
CA LYS A 868 -20.99 20.55 3.56
C LYS A 868 -20.98 19.07 3.95
N ILE A 869 -19.79 18.47 4.09
CA ILE A 869 -19.63 17.06 4.45
C ILE A 869 -18.98 16.86 5.82
N ASN A 870 -18.76 17.93 6.59
CA ASN A 870 -18.11 17.94 7.89
C ASN A 870 -16.71 17.27 7.91
N ASP A 871 -15.91 17.46 6.85
CA ASP A 871 -14.54 16.94 6.77
C ASP A 871 -13.54 17.94 7.42
N ILE A 872 -13.52 17.93 8.75
CA ILE A 872 -12.75 18.88 9.58
C ILE A 872 -11.25 18.86 9.24
N SER A 873 -10.68 17.68 8.98
CA SER A 873 -9.26 17.52 8.67
C SER A 873 -8.88 18.30 7.41
N ASN A 874 -9.66 18.15 6.34
CA ASN A 874 -9.39 18.84 5.08
C ASN A 874 -9.69 20.34 5.15
N ILE A 875 -10.65 20.78 5.96
CA ILE A 875 -10.88 22.22 6.24
C ILE A 875 -9.65 22.83 6.93
N ALA A 876 -9.10 22.14 7.94
CA ALA A 876 -7.92 22.60 8.66
C ALA A 876 -6.68 22.70 7.75
N LEU A 877 -6.48 21.73 6.84
CA LEU A 877 -5.41 21.75 5.86
C LEU A 877 -5.56 22.90 4.85
N LEU A 878 -6.77 23.18 4.37
CA LEU A 878 -7.02 24.32 3.48
C LEU A 878 -6.78 25.68 4.16
N HIS A 879 -7.11 25.79 5.45
CA HIS A 879 -6.74 26.95 6.25
C HIS A 879 -5.22 27.10 6.36
N SER A 880 -4.47 26.00 6.51
CA SER A 880 -3.00 26.03 6.44
C SER A 880 -2.49 26.58 5.10
N ASN A 881 -3.07 26.11 3.99
CA ASN A 881 -2.72 26.56 2.64
C ASN A 881 -3.06 28.04 2.39
N LEU A 882 -4.21 28.53 2.89
CA LEU A 882 -4.55 29.95 2.86
C LEU A 882 -3.57 30.80 3.69
N GLY A 883 -3.14 30.31 4.86
CA GLY A 883 -2.09 30.94 5.64
C GLY A 883 -0.79 31.09 4.85
N ARG A 884 -0.38 30.02 4.15
CA ARG A 884 0.82 30.02 3.29
C ARG A 884 0.68 30.97 2.11
N LEU A 885 -0.49 30.99 1.45
CA LEU A 885 -0.80 31.91 0.36
C LEU A 885 -0.65 33.38 0.81
N MET A 886 -1.17 33.72 1.99
CA MET A 886 -1.08 35.08 2.53
C MET A 886 0.36 35.48 2.87
N ARG A 887 1.25 34.54 3.20
CA ARG A 887 2.69 34.83 3.36
C ARG A 887 3.36 35.18 2.04
N TYR A 888 3.06 34.45 0.96
CA TYR A 888 3.54 34.83 -0.37
C TYR A 888 2.95 36.17 -0.81
N TYR A 889 1.71 36.45 -0.43
CA TYR A 889 1.08 37.74 -0.67
C TYR A 889 1.78 38.88 0.09
N ALA A 890 2.26 38.63 1.31
CA ALA A 890 3.10 39.58 2.05
C ALA A 890 4.42 39.83 1.29
N GLN A 891 5.10 38.77 0.85
CA GLN A 891 6.35 38.88 0.08
C GLN A 891 6.18 39.66 -1.23
N PHE A 892 5.04 39.50 -1.91
CA PHE A 892 4.70 40.25 -3.12
C PHE A 892 4.67 41.78 -2.90
N TYR A 893 4.32 42.23 -1.68
CA TYR A 893 4.25 43.66 -1.35
C TYR A 893 5.53 44.22 -0.71
N VAL A 894 6.60 43.42 -0.61
CA VAL A 894 7.88 43.91 -0.10
C VAL A 894 8.37 45.07 -0.99
N PRO A 895 8.52 46.28 -0.44
CA PRO A 895 8.94 47.43 -1.23
C PRO A 895 10.44 47.34 -1.53
N ILE A 896 10.81 47.30 -2.82
CA ILE A 896 12.20 47.26 -3.28
C ILE A 896 12.44 48.47 -4.18
N VAL A 897 13.45 49.28 -3.85
CA VAL A 897 13.88 50.45 -4.64
C VAL A 897 15.36 50.27 -4.96
N ASN A 898 15.72 50.27 -6.24
CA ASN A 898 17.10 50.05 -6.72
C ASN A 898 17.76 48.77 -6.15
N GLY A 899 16.99 47.69 -6.00
CA GLY A 899 17.47 46.42 -5.44
C GLY A 899 17.59 46.40 -3.91
N ILE A 900 17.22 47.49 -3.22
CA ILE A 900 17.30 47.60 -1.77
C ILE A 900 15.89 47.55 -1.18
N ARG A 901 15.66 46.61 -0.25
CA ARG A 901 14.41 46.52 0.51
C ARG A 901 14.23 47.77 1.38
N GLN A 902 13.03 48.34 1.33
CA GLN A 902 12.63 49.51 2.10
C GLN A 902 11.94 49.10 3.41
N GLU A 903 11.43 50.10 4.15
CA GLU A 903 10.66 49.89 5.38
C GLU A 903 9.48 48.93 5.17
N PHE A 904 9.21 48.12 6.20
CA PHE A 904 8.13 47.14 6.25
C PHE A 904 6.77 47.82 6.01
N SER A 905 6.10 47.41 4.94
CA SER A 905 4.89 48.09 4.45
C SER A 905 3.63 47.71 5.23
N GLN A 906 2.61 48.59 5.15
CA GLN A 906 1.29 48.28 5.71
C GLN A 906 0.63 47.08 5.02
N GLN A 907 0.92 46.85 3.73
CA GLN A 907 0.41 45.73 2.95
C GLN A 907 1.04 44.40 3.37
N GLU A 908 2.34 44.37 3.65
CA GLU A 908 3.00 43.21 4.29
C GLU A 908 2.31 42.89 5.62
N ARG A 909 2.13 43.89 6.50
CA ARG A 909 1.46 43.73 7.79
C ARG A 909 0.08 43.10 7.66
N GLN A 910 -0.78 43.66 6.81
CA GLN A 910 -2.15 43.16 6.61
C GLN A 910 -2.16 41.72 6.08
N SER A 911 -1.20 41.37 5.23
CA SER A 911 -1.09 40.03 4.66
C SER A 911 -0.66 39.01 5.73
N TYR A 912 0.30 39.34 6.58
CA TYR A 912 0.66 38.50 7.73
C TYR A 912 -0.48 38.35 8.75
N GLN A 913 -1.24 39.42 9.03
CA GLN A 913 -2.41 39.35 9.89
C GLN A 913 -3.45 38.35 9.36
N LYS A 914 -3.74 38.39 8.06
CA LYS A 914 -4.62 37.39 7.42
C LYS A 914 -4.03 35.98 7.50
N ALA A 915 -2.71 35.83 7.35
CA ALA A 915 -2.05 34.54 7.51
C ALA A 915 -2.28 33.96 8.92
N PHE A 916 -2.11 34.78 9.96
CA PHE A 916 -2.40 34.38 11.34
C PHE A 916 -3.85 33.94 11.51
N ASP A 917 -4.80 34.72 11.00
CA ASP A 917 -6.23 34.40 11.10
C ASP A 917 -6.55 33.03 10.50
N TYR A 918 -5.99 32.70 9.33
CA TYR A 918 -6.23 31.40 8.70
C TYR A 918 -5.62 30.25 9.50
N TYR A 919 -4.36 30.35 9.93
CA TYR A 919 -3.75 29.32 10.77
C TYR A 919 -4.50 29.13 12.10
N LEU A 920 -4.94 30.21 12.74
CA LEU A 920 -5.73 30.16 13.98
C LEU A 920 -7.11 29.51 13.77
N ARG A 921 -7.79 29.78 12.65
CA ARG A 921 -9.02 29.08 12.28
C ARG A 921 -8.78 27.57 12.12
N GLY A 922 -7.70 27.19 11.44
CA GLY A 922 -7.28 25.79 11.32
C GLY A 922 -7.02 25.14 12.68
N LEU A 923 -6.27 25.79 13.57
CA LEU A 923 -5.95 25.28 14.90
C LEU A 923 -7.20 25.09 15.76
N LYS A 924 -8.12 26.05 15.74
CA LYS A 924 -9.38 25.98 16.51
C LYS A 924 -10.21 24.74 16.15
N LEU A 925 -10.12 24.26 14.92
CA LEU A 925 -10.82 23.05 14.47
C LEU A 925 -10.22 21.75 15.04
N VAL A 926 -8.92 21.76 15.41
CA VAL A 926 -8.16 20.55 15.77
C VAL A 926 -7.58 20.55 17.19
N GLU A 927 -7.59 21.67 17.92
CA GLU A 927 -6.92 21.86 19.23
C GLU A 927 -7.33 20.88 20.34
N ASN A 928 -8.49 20.24 20.23
CA ASN A 928 -9.00 19.25 21.19
C ASN A 928 -9.15 17.84 20.58
N ARG A 929 -8.50 17.57 19.44
CA ARG A 929 -8.70 16.35 18.64
C ARG A 929 -7.42 15.53 18.59
N ILE A 930 -7.35 14.49 19.45
CA ILE A 930 -6.19 13.59 19.54
C ILE A 930 -5.94 12.88 18.20
N ASP A 931 -7.01 12.56 17.44
CA ASP A 931 -6.94 11.95 16.12
C ASP A 931 -6.29 12.85 15.05
N LEU A 932 -6.20 14.16 15.30
CA LEU A 932 -5.66 15.16 14.37
C LEU A 932 -4.44 15.89 14.95
N TYR A 933 -3.76 15.29 15.92
CA TYR A 933 -2.61 15.92 16.58
C TYR A 933 -1.48 16.29 15.61
N GLU A 934 -1.20 15.47 14.59
CA GLU A 934 -0.19 15.80 13.57
C GLU A 934 -0.57 17.03 12.71
N VAL A 935 -1.87 17.22 12.45
CA VAL A 935 -2.37 18.43 11.78
C VAL A 935 -2.22 19.65 12.69
N TYR A 936 -2.52 19.50 13.98
CA TYR A 936 -2.32 20.54 15.00
C TYR A 936 -0.83 20.94 15.12
N ARG A 937 0.08 19.96 15.15
CA ARG A 937 1.54 20.19 15.16
C ARG A 937 2.00 20.97 13.93
N THR A 938 1.58 20.54 12.75
CA THR A 938 1.93 21.19 11.48
C THR A 938 1.42 22.63 11.41
N LEU A 939 0.17 22.89 11.81
CA LEU A 939 -0.38 24.24 11.88
C LEU A 939 0.35 25.12 12.91
N SER A 940 0.70 24.56 14.09
CA SER A 940 1.45 25.27 15.13
C SER A 940 2.85 25.66 14.64
N TRP A 941 3.53 24.73 13.94
CA TRP A 941 4.82 24.98 13.32
C TRP A 941 4.77 26.11 12.28
N GLU A 942 3.82 26.06 11.35
CA GLU A 942 3.66 27.08 10.31
C GLU A 942 3.27 28.45 10.90
N LEU A 943 2.39 28.46 11.91
CA LEU A 943 2.00 29.69 12.60
C LEU A 943 3.19 30.31 13.35
N SER A 944 3.97 29.49 14.06
CA SER A 944 5.21 29.93 14.72
C SER A 944 6.18 30.56 13.72
N ASN A 945 6.41 29.88 12.59
CA ASN A 945 7.27 30.37 11.52
C ASN A 945 6.77 31.70 10.93
N THR A 946 5.45 31.86 10.80
CA THR A 946 4.83 33.07 10.27
C THR A 946 5.03 34.26 11.22
N TYR A 947 4.78 34.07 12.52
CA TYR A 947 5.02 35.11 13.53
C TYR A 947 6.49 35.50 13.58
N PHE A 948 7.39 34.51 13.54
CA PHE A 948 8.83 34.75 13.51
C PHE A 948 9.23 35.57 12.28
N THR A 949 8.78 35.20 11.07
CA THR A 949 9.13 35.89 9.82
C THR A 949 8.64 37.35 9.80
N MET A 950 7.44 37.62 10.33
CA MET A 950 6.93 38.98 10.44
C MET A 950 7.74 39.78 11.46
N ALA A 951 8.05 39.20 12.62
CA ALA A 951 8.83 39.87 13.65
C ALA A 951 10.25 40.21 13.19
N THR A 952 10.92 39.30 12.47
CA THR A 952 12.24 39.58 11.91
C THR A 952 12.18 40.66 10.84
N SER A 953 11.17 40.63 9.97
CA SER A 953 10.96 41.70 8.97
C SER A 953 10.69 43.07 9.61
N LEU A 954 9.86 43.12 10.64
CA LEU A 954 9.60 44.35 11.42
C LEU A 954 10.85 44.86 12.13
N GLN A 955 11.70 43.97 12.63
CA GLN A 955 12.93 44.35 13.32
C GLN A 955 14.03 44.82 12.37
N ASP A 956 14.19 44.15 11.23
CA ASP A 956 15.28 44.42 10.27
C ASP A 956 14.94 45.59 9.32
N TYR A 957 13.64 45.85 9.09
CA TYR A 957 13.12 46.89 8.19
C TYR A 957 12.05 47.75 8.87
N ALA A 958 12.34 48.22 10.08
CA ALA A 958 11.38 48.94 10.93
C ALA A 958 10.73 50.15 10.23
N PRO A 959 9.39 50.30 10.26
CA PRO A 959 8.68 51.40 9.59
C PRO A 959 8.68 52.71 10.40
N LEU A 960 9.88 53.25 10.66
CA LEU A 960 10.09 54.44 11.48
C LEU A 960 9.46 55.70 10.89
N SER A 961 9.17 55.71 9.58
CA SER A 961 8.46 56.82 8.93
C SER A 961 6.97 56.90 9.30
N THR A 962 6.36 55.78 9.70
CA THR A 962 4.90 55.70 9.94
C THR A 962 4.54 55.26 11.36
N MET A 963 5.49 54.75 12.14
CA MET A 963 5.26 54.24 13.49
C MET A 963 6.34 54.66 14.48
N SER A 964 5.94 54.80 15.74
CA SER A 964 6.87 55.04 16.83
C SER A 964 7.72 53.81 17.10
N GLN A 965 8.97 54.01 17.50
CA GLN A 965 9.88 52.93 17.90
C GLN A 965 9.28 52.08 19.03
N ASP A 966 8.64 52.71 20.03
CA ASP A 966 8.02 52.02 21.16
C ASP A 966 6.87 51.08 20.71
N ASP A 967 6.12 51.42 19.66
CA ASP A 967 5.03 50.58 19.15
C ASP A 967 5.54 49.45 18.26
N ILE A 968 6.58 49.71 17.45
CA ILE A 968 7.27 48.67 16.67
C ILE A 968 7.88 47.62 17.61
N GLU A 969 8.57 48.05 18.67
CA GLU A 969 9.17 47.15 19.67
C GLU A 969 8.11 46.27 20.36
N LYS A 970 6.96 46.83 20.73
CA LYS A 970 5.85 46.04 21.31
C LYS A 970 5.31 45.00 20.34
N GLU A 971 5.15 45.36 19.06
CA GLU A 971 4.63 44.44 18.03
C GLU A 971 5.63 43.30 17.77
N ILE A 972 6.94 43.59 17.72
CA ILE A 972 7.99 42.57 17.61
C ILE A 972 7.93 41.61 18.81
N ILE A 973 7.81 42.15 20.03
CA ILE A 973 7.75 41.34 21.25
C ILE A 973 6.50 40.44 21.26
N ASP A 974 5.33 40.96 20.88
CA ASP A 974 4.10 40.15 20.80
C ASP A 974 4.24 39.02 19.77
N CYS A 975 4.72 39.33 18.55
CA CYS A 975 4.94 38.32 17.52
C CYS A 975 5.96 37.26 17.96
N MET A 976 7.11 37.65 18.52
CA MET A 976 8.12 36.70 19.00
C MET A 976 7.60 35.83 20.16
N THR A 977 6.81 36.41 21.07
CA THR A 977 6.19 35.66 22.19
C THR A 977 5.19 34.64 21.69
N ARG A 978 4.37 35.01 20.69
CA ARG A 978 3.45 34.07 20.03
C ARG A 978 4.19 33.01 19.23
N ALA A 979 5.28 33.37 18.56
CA ALA A 979 6.12 32.42 17.85
C ALA A 979 6.63 31.32 18.79
N LEU A 980 7.14 31.69 19.98
CA LEU A 980 7.57 30.75 21.02
C LEU A 980 6.41 29.87 21.51
N LYS A 981 5.25 30.46 21.82
CA LYS A 981 4.06 29.71 22.28
C LYS A 981 3.70 28.55 21.37
N TYR A 982 3.72 28.75 20.05
CA TYR A 982 3.39 27.69 19.08
C TYR A 982 4.56 26.76 18.78
N LEU A 983 5.80 27.21 19.04
CA LEU A 983 7.00 26.39 18.93
C LEU A 983 7.14 25.39 20.10
N ASP A 984 6.58 25.73 21.27
CA ASP A 984 6.55 24.86 22.45
C ASP A 984 5.94 23.48 22.16
N VAL A 985 5.05 23.37 21.16
CA VAL A 985 4.49 22.09 20.72
C VAL A 985 5.59 21.14 20.24
N GLU A 986 6.55 21.64 19.45
CA GLU A 986 7.69 20.85 18.97
C GLU A 986 8.77 20.69 20.05
N LEU A 987 9.02 21.73 20.85
CA LEU A 987 10.00 21.66 21.96
C LEU A 987 9.60 20.65 23.05
N ASN A 988 8.31 20.44 23.26
CA ASN A 988 7.79 19.42 24.18
C ASN A 988 7.68 18.02 23.55
N THR A 989 8.14 17.85 22.29
CA THR A 989 8.11 16.58 21.56
C THR A 989 9.54 16.21 21.10
N PRO A 990 10.41 15.69 21.99
CA PRO A 990 11.82 15.44 21.67
C PRO A 990 12.08 14.42 20.57
N SER A 991 11.10 13.55 20.26
CA SER A 991 11.21 12.58 19.16
C SER A 991 10.98 13.21 17.78
N SER A 992 10.42 14.42 17.73
CA SER A 992 10.11 15.11 16.47
C SER A 992 11.34 15.34 15.59
N ASP A 993 11.24 15.01 14.31
CA ASP A 993 12.23 15.40 13.27
C ASP A 993 12.51 16.92 13.23
N ARG A 994 11.56 17.74 13.72
CA ARG A 994 11.67 19.20 13.78
C ARG A 994 12.26 19.70 15.10
N TYR A 995 12.53 18.83 16.08
CA TYR A 995 12.96 19.23 17.42
C TYR A 995 14.24 20.08 17.39
N SER A 996 15.27 19.64 16.68
CA SER A 996 16.54 20.39 16.54
C SER A 996 16.33 21.76 15.90
N LEU A 997 15.50 21.82 14.85
CA LEU A 997 15.18 23.08 14.16
C LEU A 997 14.30 24.00 15.04
N ALA A 998 13.40 23.44 15.84
CA ALA A 998 12.61 24.16 16.82
C ALA A 998 13.49 24.75 17.92
N LYS A 999 14.43 23.96 18.45
CA LYS A 999 15.41 24.40 19.46
C LYS A 999 16.25 25.57 18.93
N TYR A 1000 16.78 25.42 17.71
CA TYR A 1000 17.53 26.49 17.05
C TYR A 1000 16.70 27.76 16.87
N ARG A 1001 15.47 27.65 16.33
CA ARG A 1001 14.58 28.81 16.14
C ARG A 1001 14.22 29.48 17.46
N ALA A 1002 13.96 28.72 18.52
CA ALA A 1002 13.67 29.25 19.85
C ALA A 1002 14.87 30.03 20.41
N ALA A 1003 16.08 29.50 20.23
CA ALA A 1003 17.32 30.18 20.60
C ALA A 1003 17.50 31.51 19.85
N THR A 1004 17.27 31.51 18.53
CA THR A 1004 17.29 32.72 17.70
C THR A 1004 16.25 33.76 18.12
N ILE A 1005 15.02 33.33 18.45
CA ILE A 1005 13.97 34.24 18.94
C ILE A 1005 14.42 34.90 20.25
N HIS A 1006 14.94 34.12 21.19
CA HIS A 1006 15.46 34.66 22.45
C HIS A 1006 16.64 35.60 22.25
N HIS A 1007 17.59 35.27 21.36
CA HIS A 1007 18.68 36.18 21.02
C HIS A 1007 18.16 37.51 20.45
N ARG A 1008 17.24 37.47 19.48
CA ARG A 1008 16.66 38.68 18.87
C ARG A 1008 15.90 39.54 19.88
N LEU A 1009 15.13 38.92 20.79
CA LEU A 1009 14.46 39.62 21.89
C LEU A 1009 15.47 40.26 22.86
N ALA A 1010 16.52 39.54 23.22
CA ALA A 1010 17.57 40.04 24.11
C ALA A 1010 18.27 41.26 23.49
N SER A 1011 18.65 41.16 22.22
CA SER A 1011 19.30 42.24 21.46
C SER A 1011 18.40 43.48 21.32
N LEU A 1012 17.11 43.29 21.03
CA LEU A 1012 16.12 44.38 20.99
C LEU A 1012 16.05 45.11 22.34
N LEU A 1013 15.82 44.36 23.42
CA LEU A 1013 15.70 44.91 24.78
C LEU A 1013 16.98 45.58 25.26
N HIS A 1014 18.14 45.04 24.87
CA HIS A 1014 19.45 45.62 25.13
C HIS A 1014 19.60 46.98 24.43
N ASN A 1015 19.22 47.08 23.15
CA ASN A 1015 19.23 48.37 22.44
C ASN A 1015 18.29 49.39 23.09
N THR A 1016 17.07 49.00 23.45
CA THR A 1016 16.12 49.86 24.18
C THR A 1016 16.68 50.27 25.56
N PHE A 1017 17.37 49.36 26.25
CA PHE A 1017 18.04 49.65 27.52
C PHE A 1017 19.10 50.74 27.38
N ARG A 1018 19.90 50.73 26.31
CA ARG A 1018 20.95 51.74 26.07
C ARG A 1018 20.37 53.12 25.77
N ALA A 1019 19.22 53.19 25.12
CA ALA A 1019 18.54 54.44 24.77
C ALA A 1019 17.65 55.01 25.90
N GLN A 1020 17.34 54.22 26.95
CA GLN A 1020 16.36 54.61 27.98
C GLN A 1020 16.95 55.52 29.05
N ASN A 1021 16.29 56.62 29.41
CA ASN A 1021 16.72 57.55 30.47
C ASN A 1021 16.04 57.31 31.83
N ASN A 1022 14.86 56.69 31.86
CA ASN A 1022 14.16 56.38 33.12
C ASN A 1022 14.84 55.22 33.85
N VAL A 1023 15.38 55.48 35.05
CA VAL A 1023 16.14 54.51 35.86
C VAL A 1023 15.37 53.22 36.16
N THR A 1024 14.09 53.30 36.49
CA THR A 1024 13.26 52.13 36.83
C THR A 1024 12.97 51.28 35.59
N ARG A 1025 12.61 51.92 34.47
CA ARG A 1025 12.40 51.22 33.18
C ARG A 1025 13.71 50.62 32.67
N ARG A 1026 14.83 51.32 32.82
CA ARG A 1026 16.18 50.86 32.46
C ARG A 1026 16.57 49.60 33.21
N LYS A 1027 16.39 49.55 34.55
CA LYS A 1027 16.64 48.33 35.35
C LYS A 1027 15.80 47.14 34.91
N ARG A 1028 14.51 47.37 34.60
CA ARG A 1028 13.61 46.31 34.12
C ARG A 1028 14.05 45.75 32.76
N LEU A 1029 14.38 46.62 31.80
CA LEU A 1029 14.87 46.22 30.47
C LEU A 1029 16.18 45.44 30.56
N ARG A 1030 17.11 45.86 31.42
CA ARG A 1030 18.36 45.15 31.70
C ARG A 1030 18.12 43.72 32.20
N ALA A 1031 17.17 43.54 33.11
CA ALA A 1031 16.82 42.21 33.63
C ALA A 1031 16.16 41.33 32.57
N LEU A 1032 15.25 41.89 31.77
CA LEU A 1032 14.60 41.15 30.66
C LEU A 1032 15.59 40.76 29.57
N ALA A 1033 16.53 41.64 29.20
CA ALA A 1033 17.58 41.33 28.23
C ALA A 1033 18.44 40.15 28.69
N SER A 1034 18.94 40.17 29.94
CA SER A 1034 19.70 39.03 30.48
C SER A 1034 18.90 37.74 30.57
N LEU A 1035 17.62 37.81 30.95
CA LEU A 1035 16.76 36.62 30.96
C LEU A 1035 16.70 35.96 29.58
N HIS A 1036 16.57 36.76 28.52
CA HIS A 1036 16.52 36.23 27.17
C HIS A 1036 17.88 35.77 26.64
N TYR A 1037 18.99 36.45 26.99
CA TYR A 1037 20.33 35.95 26.71
C TYR A 1037 20.58 34.58 27.36
N GLN A 1038 20.24 34.44 28.64
CA GLN A 1038 20.37 33.17 29.35
C GLN A 1038 19.54 32.05 28.69
N LYS A 1039 18.28 32.31 28.35
CA LYS A 1039 17.45 31.32 27.64
C LYS A 1039 18.02 30.94 26.27
N ALA A 1040 18.61 31.89 25.55
CA ALA A 1040 19.27 31.59 24.27
C ALA A 1040 20.51 30.70 24.48
N LEU A 1041 21.31 30.97 25.51
CA LEU A 1041 22.47 30.15 25.89
C LEU A 1041 22.07 28.73 26.35
N GLU A 1042 20.93 28.57 27.02
CA GLU A 1042 20.42 27.24 27.40
C GLU A 1042 19.97 26.40 26.18
N LEU A 1043 19.59 27.05 25.08
CA LEU A 1043 19.10 26.39 23.88
C LEU A 1043 20.18 26.17 22.82
N PHE A 1044 21.06 27.15 22.60
CA PHE A 1044 22.24 26.96 21.75
C PHE A 1044 23.23 26.01 22.42
N SER A 1045 23.99 25.29 21.60
CA SER A 1045 25.07 24.40 22.04
C SER A 1045 26.38 25.00 21.52
N PRO A 1046 27.42 25.16 22.37
CA PRO A 1046 28.69 25.71 21.94
C PRO A 1046 29.42 24.79 20.94
N ASN A 1047 29.11 23.49 20.93
CA ASN A 1047 29.64 22.54 19.94
C ASN A 1047 28.93 22.66 18.58
N ASP A 1048 27.62 22.90 18.58
CA ASP A 1048 26.83 22.93 17.35
C ASP A 1048 26.78 24.33 16.73
N ASN A 1049 26.87 25.39 17.54
CA ASN A 1049 26.72 26.79 17.13
C ASN A 1049 27.75 27.70 17.85
N PRO A 1050 29.06 27.46 17.68
CA PRO A 1050 30.10 28.15 18.45
C PRO A 1050 30.10 29.67 18.26
N LEU A 1051 29.83 30.18 17.05
CA LEU A 1051 29.87 31.63 16.80
C LEU A 1051 28.67 32.35 17.40
N GLU A 1052 27.46 31.79 17.27
CA GLU A 1052 26.24 32.31 17.90
C GLU A 1052 26.35 32.29 19.41
N TYR A 1053 26.86 31.18 19.98
CA TYR A 1053 27.06 31.04 21.42
C TYR A 1053 28.07 32.07 21.94
N LEU A 1054 29.23 32.21 21.29
CA LEU A 1054 30.22 33.22 21.65
C LEU A 1054 29.66 34.64 21.53
N ARG A 1055 28.89 34.92 20.48
CA ARG A 1055 28.25 36.23 20.28
C ARG A 1055 27.30 36.57 21.43
N LEU A 1056 26.50 35.62 21.89
CA LEU A 1056 25.60 35.82 23.05
C LEU A 1056 26.38 36.19 24.32
N LEU A 1057 27.45 35.44 24.63
CA LEU A 1057 28.30 35.74 25.78
C LEU A 1057 28.94 37.12 25.67
N ILE A 1058 29.46 37.49 24.48
CA ILE A 1058 30.03 38.82 24.24
C ILE A 1058 28.95 39.89 24.40
N GLU A 1059 27.72 39.68 23.92
CA GLU A 1059 26.64 40.64 24.09
C GLU A 1059 26.23 40.82 25.57
N GLU A 1060 26.28 39.77 26.40
CA GLU A 1060 26.11 39.90 27.86
C GLU A 1060 27.26 40.68 28.52
N VAL A 1061 28.50 40.46 28.07
CA VAL A 1061 29.65 41.27 28.48
C VAL A 1061 29.43 42.75 28.12
N ALA A 1062 28.77 43.03 27.00
CA ALA A 1062 28.47 44.39 26.53
C ALA A 1062 27.51 45.12 27.47
N LEU A 1063 26.52 44.41 28.01
CA LEU A 1063 25.56 44.98 28.96
C LEU A 1063 26.29 45.55 30.17
N THR A 1064 27.29 44.81 30.67
CA THR A 1064 28.09 45.22 31.82
C THR A 1064 29.06 46.35 31.48
N ASP A 1065 29.65 46.34 30.28
CA ASP A 1065 30.48 47.44 29.77
C ASP A 1065 29.67 48.75 29.68
N PHE A 1066 28.42 48.70 29.21
CA PHE A 1066 27.56 49.88 29.20
C PHE A 1066 27.24 50.40 30.61
N GLU A 1067 27.04 49.51 31.58
CA GLU A 1067 26.84 49.92 32.98
C GLU A 1067 28.11 50.55 33.58
N LEU A 1068 29.29 50.06 33.21
CA LEU A 1068 30.58 50.66 33.56
C LEU A 1068 30.73 52.08 32.99
N GLN A 1069 30.37 52.29 31.72
CA GLN A 1069 30.44 53.59 31.07
C GLN A 1069 29.52 54.64 31.71
N ASN A 1070 28.40 54.20 32.30
CA ASN A 1070 27.44 55.08 32.99
C ASN A 1070 27.69 55.21 34.51
N ALA A 1071 28.69 54.54 35.06
CA ALA A 1071 28.99 54.60 36.48
C ALA A 1071 29.74 55.88 36.86
N THR A 1072 29.19 56.63 37.82
CA THR A 1072 29.70 57.95 38.22
C THR A 1072 30.75 57.91 39.33
N ASP A 1073 30.81 56.82 40.10
CA ASP A 1073 31.71 56.67 41.25
C ASP A 1073 32.67 55.47 41.09
N ASN A 1074 33.81 55.52 41.76
CA ASN A 1074 34.85 54.49 41.65
C ASN A 1074 34.43 53.12 42.22
N SER A 1075 33.48 53.06 43.15
CA SER A 1075 32.99 51.78 43.70
C SER A 1075 32.14 51.04 42.68
N SER A 1076 31.18 51.73 42.05
CA SER A 1076 30.35 51.19 40.97
C SER A 1076 31.19 50.81 39.76
N ARG A 1077 32.16 51.67 39.36
CA ARG A 1077 33.07 51.36 38.25
C ARG A 1077 33.88 50.09 38.52
N LEU A 1078 34.45 49.96 39.72
CA LEU A 1078 35.18 48.74 40.09
C LEU A 1078 34.29 47.50 40.07
N LYS A 1079 33.06 47.61 40.61
CA LYS A 1079 32.07 46.52 40.62
C LYS A 1079 31.75 46.05 39.19
N TYR A 1080 31.42 46.97 38.28
CA TYR A 1080 31.07 46.60 36.90
C TYR A 1080 32.29 46.08 36.13
N SER A 1081 33.50 46.62 36.35
CA SER A 1081 34.71 46.04 35.76
C SER A 1081 34.97 44.60 36.24
N GLN A 1082 34.76 44.32 37.53
CA GLN A 1082 34.86 42.96 38.07
C GLN A 1082 33.81 42.02 37.48
N GLN A 1083 32.56 42.48 37.37
CA GLN A 1083 31.48 41.69 36.77
C GLN A 1083 31.73 41.42 35.28
N GLY A 1084 32.15 42.43 34.52
CA GLY A 1084 32.44 42.31 33.09
C GLY A 1084 33.60 41.35 32.83
N LEU A 1085 34.67 41.43 33.63
CA LEU A 1085 35.79 40.52 33.54
C LEU A 1085 35.40 39.06 33.87
N ARG A 1086 34.55 38.85 34.90
CA ARG A 1086 34.01 37.52 35.22
C ARG A 1086 33.16 36.96 34.08
N ALA A 1087 32.32 37.79 33.46
CA ALA A 1087 31.51 37.39 32.31
C ALA A 1087 32.40 37.00 31.11
N SER A 1088 33.48 37.75 30.84
CA SER A 1088 34.42 37.42 29.76
C SER A 1088 35.08 36.06 29.93
N PHE A 1089 35.26 35.56 31.17
CA PHE A 1089 35.82 34.23 31.41
C PHE A 1089 34.87 33.10 30.99
N GLN A 1090 33.56 33.35 30.91
CA GLN A 1090 32.61 32.36 30.42
C GLN A 1090 32.81 32.05 28.92
N CYS A 1091 33.43 32.96 28.17
CA CYS A 1091 33.75 32.74 26.76
C CYS A 1091 34.86 31.69 26.52
N GLN A 1092 35.63 31.35 27.54
CA GLN A 1092 36.84 30.52 27.40
C GLN A 1092 36.57 29.19 26.69
N GLU A 1093 35.54 28.46 27.12
CA GLU A 1093 35.15 27.17 26.55
C GLU A 1093 34.88 27.28 25.05
N CYS A 1094 34.10 28.30 24.66
CA CYS A 1094 33.72 28.53 23.27
C CYS A 1094 34.92 28.95 22.40
N VAL A 1095 35.86 29.73 22.96
CA VAL A 1095 37.13 30.07 22.27
C VAL A 1095 37.95 28.80 22.00
N GLY A 1096 37.97 27.86 22.95
CA GLY A 1096 38.63 26.56 22.79
C GLY A 1096 38.00 25.72 21.68
N ILE A 1097 36.67 25.70 21.58
CA ILE A 1097 35.95 24.98 20.52
C ILE A 1097 36.23 25.60 19.14
N ILE A 1098 36.25 26.93 19.03
CA ILE A 1098 36.61 27.62 17.77
C ILE A 1098 38.04 27.26 17.33
N GLU A 1099 38.99 27.15 18.26
CA GLU A 1099 40.34 26.68 17.96
C GLU A 1099 40.34 25.23 17.46
N GLN A 1100 39.51 24.36 18.02
CA GLN A 1100 39.38 22.97 17.55
C GLN A 1100 38.89 22.92 16.11
N HIS A 1101 37.83 23.66 15.75
CA HIS A 1101 37.35 23.78 14.37
C HIS A 1101 38.42 24.29 13.42
N ARG A 1102 39.20 25.31 13.83
CA ARG A 1102 40.32 25.86 13.04
C ARG A 1102 41.40 24.81 12.75
N THR A 1103 41.63 23.88 13.68
CA THR A 1103 42.62 22.81 13.53
C THR A 1103 42.05 21.52 12.94
N SER A 1104 40.75 21.48 12.67
CA SER A 1104 40.09 20.31 12.10
C SER A 1104 40.56 20.06 10.65
N SER A 1105 40.53 18.80 10.24
CA SER A 1105 40.85 18.40 8.87
C SER A 1105 39.65 18.48 7.91
N ASP A 1106 38.47 18.87 8.40
CA ASP A 1106 37.25 18.99 7.60
C ASP A 1106 37.11 20.43 7.06
N PRO A 1107 37.14 20.63 5.72
CA PRO A 1107 37.01 21.96 5.13
C PRO A 1107 35.65 22.63 5.39
N ASP A 1108 34.58 21.86 5.63
CA ASP A 1108 33.24 22.39 5.84
C ASP A 1108 33.06 23.01 7.24
N ASP A 1109 33.85 22.55 8.21
CA ASP A 1109 33.84 23.03 9.61
C ASP A 1109 34.49 24.41 9.79
N TYR A 1110 35.36 24.84 8.86
CA TYR A 1110 36.10 26.11 8.96
C TYR A 1110 36.24 26.81 7.60
N ASN A 1111 35.11 27.31 7.09
CA ASN A 1111 35.08 28.10 5.86
C ASN A 1111 35.49 29.59 6.06
N GLU A 1112 35.67 30.32 4.96
CA GLU A 1112 36.12 31.72 4.99
C GLU A 1112 35.18 32.64 5.79
N THR A 1113 33.86 32.44 5.66
CA THR A 1113 32.85 33.22 6.38
C THR A 1113 32.92 32.98 7.89
N PHE A 1114 33.07 31.71 8.29
CA PHE A 1114 33.26 31.32 9.69
C PHE A 1114 34.52 31.97 10.29
N SER A 1115 35.64 31.87 9.56
CA SER A 1115 36.92 32.42 10.00
C SER A 1115 36.87 33.94 10.21
N GLN A 1116 36.28 34.67 9.27
CA GLN A 1116 36.14 36.13 9.35
C GLN A 1116 35.28 36.55 10.56
N GLU A 1117 34.15 35.88 10.79
CA GLU A 1117 33.29 36.21 11.92
C GLU A 1117 33.91 35.79 13.26
N ALA A 1118 34.57 34.63 13.32
CA ALA A 1118 35.33 34.20 14.49
C ALA A 1118 36.40 35.24 14.87
N GLN A 1119 37.22 35.67 13.91
CA GLN A 1119 38.24 36.69 14.14
C GLN A 1119 37.64 38.00 14.67
N ARG A 1120 36.51 38.43 14.11
CA ARG A 1120 35.79 39.62 14.56
C ARG A 1120 35.33 39.50 16.02
N LEU A 1121 34.68 38.39 16.38
CA LEU A 1121 34.16 38.17 17.74
C LEU A 1121 35.30 38.06 18.77
N LEU A 1122 36.38 37.35 18.44
CA LEU A 1122 37.54 37.20 19.31
C LEU A 1122 38.24 38.55 19.57
N SER A 1123 38.37 39.40 18.55
CA SER A 1123 38.92 40.76 18.69
C SER A 1123 38.04 41.63 19.60
N ILE A 1124 36.71 41.58 19.43
CA ILE A 1124 35.77 42.30 20.31
C ILE A 1124 35.90 41.84 21.77
N LEU A 1125 36.01 40.53 22.00
CA LEU A 1125 36.19 39.97 23.34
C LEU A 1125 37.49 40.47 23.98
N ASN A 1126 38.61 40.38 23.26
CA ASN A 1126 39.91 40.81 23.73
C ASN A 1126 39.92 42.31 24.10
N GLY A 1127 39.40 43.16 23.22
CA GLY A 1127 39.30 44.60 23.46
C GLY A 1127 38.49 44.96 24.72
N ARG A 1128 37.44 44.19 25.03
CA ARG A 1128 36.65 44.39 26.26
C ARG A 1128 37.36 43.90 27.52
N ILE A 1129 38.05 42.76 27.47
CA ILE A 1129 38.91 42.30 28.56
C ILE A 1129 39.95 43.39 28.91
N GLN A 1130 40.62 43.94 27.89
CA GLN A 1130 41.57 45.03 28.05
C GLN A 1130 40.92 46.28 28.68
N THR A 1131 39.69 46.61 28.27
CA THR A 1131 38.94 47.76 28.81
C THR A 1131 38.65 47.59 30.31
N PHE A 1132 38.14 46.43 30.74
CA PHE A 1132 37.87 46.18 32.16
C PHE A 1132 39.15 46.19 32.99
N LEU A 1133 40.21 45.52 32.54
CA LEU A 1133 41.48 45.47 33.25
C LEU A 1133 42.12 46.86 33.37
N LYS A 1134 42.09 47.66 32.30
CA LYS A 1134 42.58 49.04 32.31
C LYS A 1134 41.87 49.90 33.35
N GLU A 1135 40.54 49.77 33.45
CA GLU A 1135 39.77 50.52 34.45
C GLU A 1135 40.06 50.06 35.88
N MET A 1136 40.21 48.76 36.12
CA MET A 1136 40.60 48.25 37.44
C MET A 1136 42.00 48.75 37.85
N VAL A 1137 42.98 48.73 36.95
CA VAL A 1137 44.33 49.27 37.18
C VAL A 1137 44.27 50.76 37.55
N LYS A 1138 43.46 51.57 36.85
CA LYS A 1138 43.28 53.00 37.17
C LYS A 1138 42.72 53.20 38.58
N ILE A 1139 41.68 52.44 38.95
CA ILE A 1139 41.00 52.60 40.25
C ILE A 1139 41.92 52.16 41.40
N TYR A 1140 42.62 51.03 41.27
CA TYR A 1140 43.54 50.54 42.30
C TYR A 1140 44.78 51.42 42.47
N LYS A 1141 45.21 52.12 41.40
CA LYS A 1141 46.27 53.12 41.48
C LYS A 1141 45.89 54.32 42.34
N ILE A 1142 44.62 54.76 42.26
CA ILE A 1142 44.12 55.94 42.99
C ILE A 1142 43.83 55.61 44.45
N THR A 1143 43.33 54.40 44.73
CA THR A 1143 42.82 54.02 46.06
C THR A 1143 43.91 53.60 47.05
N ASN A 1144 45.17 53.42 46.61
CA ASN A 1144 46.40 53.16 47.39
C ASN A 1144 46.37 52.05 48.46
N ASN A 1145 45.25 51.34 48.63
CA ASN A 1145 44.97 50.52 49.82
C ASN A 1145 45.34 49.03 49.68
N LYS A 1146 45.77 48.54 48.52
CA LYS A 1146 46.16 47.13 48.32
C LYS A 1146 47.22 46.97 47.22
N LYS A 1147 48.49 47.26 47.54
CA LYS A 1147 49.62 47.28 46.57
C LYS A 1147 49.79 45.95 45.80
N VAL A 1148 49.58 44.81 46.47
CA VAL A 1148 49.68 43.48 45.85
C VAL A 1148 48.61 43.28 44.77
N ILE A 1149 47.36 43.64 45.07
CA ILE A 1149 46.24 43.55 44.13
C ILE A 1149 46.44 44.48 42.92
N TYR A 1150 47.01 45.67 43.14
CA TYR A 1150 47.35 46.58 42.04
C TYR A 1150 48.36 45.98 41.05
N GLU A 1151 49.45 45.36 41.54
CA GLU A 1151 50.44 44.74 40.67
C GLU A 1151 49.88 43.50 39.95
N ASP A 1152 49.04 42.70 40.61
CA ASP A 1152 48.37 41.54 39.99
C ASP A 1152 47.44 41.98 38.82
N TYR A 1153 46.59 43.00 38.99
CA TYR A 1153 45.75 43.50 37.89
C TYR A 1153 46.54 44.18 36.78
N LYS A 1154 47.70 44.77 37.09
CA LYS A 1154 48.62 45.33 36.09
C LYS A 1154 49.32 44.23 35.29
N GLU A 1155 49.69 43.12 35.92
CA GLU A 1155 50.18 41.92 35.23
C GLU A 1155 49.09 41.38 34.29
N MET A 1156 47.86 41.23 34.78
CA MET A 1156 46.71 40.80 33.97
C MET A 1156 46.52 41.69 32.74
N TYR A 1157 46.51 43.02 32.92
CA TYR A 1157 46.40 43.95 31.78
C TYR A 1157 47.56 43.78 30.80
N SER A 1158 48.80 43.62 31.30
CA SER A 1158 49.96 43.35 30.44
C SER A 1158 49.85 42.05 29.67
N ILE A 1159 49.25 40.98 30.23
CA ILE A 1159 49.03 39.71 29.52
C ILE A 1159 48.09 39.94 28.34
N SER A 1160 46.96 40.63 28.56
CA SER A 1160 45.97 40.90 27.51
C SER A 1160 46.49 41.76 26.35
N LEU A 1161 47.47 42.64 26.59
CA LEU A 1161 48.06 43.50 25.56
C LEU A 1161 49.11 42.79 24.68
N ARG A 1162 49.60 41.61 25.10
CA ARG A 1162 50.63 40.86 24.36
C ARG A 1162 50.05 39.93 23.28
N ILE A 1163 48.72 39.82 23.21
CA ILE A 1163 48.02 38.97 22.25
C ILE A 1163 48.05 39.66 20.87
N ASN A 1164 48.49 38.94 19.84
CA ASN A 1164 48.51 39.46 18.46
C ASN A 1164 47.27 39.01 17.69
N GLU A 1165 46.33 39.93 17.45
CA GLU A 1165 45.04 39.65 16.78
C GLU A 1165 45.16 39.29 15.30
N THR A 1166 46.32 39.54 14.69
CA THR A 1166 46.61 39.16 13.29
C THR A 1166 47.30 37.80 13.17
N SER A 1167 47.63 37.16 14.30
CA SER A 1167 48.27 35.84 14.31
C SER A 1167 47.29 34.74 13.93
N ILE A 1168 47.77 33.72 13.20
CA ILE A 1168 47.00 32.50 12.94
C ILE A 1168 46.69 31.70 14.21
N THR A 1169 47.42 31.96 15.30
CA THR A 1169 47.24 31.37 16.62
C THR A 1169 46.34 32.19 17.55
N PHE A 1170 45.69 33.26 17.05
CA PHE A 1170 44.97 34.23 17.90
C PHE A 1170 43.94 33.59 18.84
N SER A 1171 43.12 32.65 18.35
CA SER A 1171 42.15 31.89 19.16
C SER A 1171 42.82 31.14 20.31
N LYS A 1172 43.92 30.44 20.03
CA LYS A 1172 44.72 29.74 21.04
C LYS A 1172 45.36 30.69 22.05
N ASP A 1173 46.00 31.76 21.57
CA ASP A 1173 46.68 32.74 22.42
C ASP A 1173 45.68 33.43 23.36
N LEU A 1174 44.46 33.71 22.88
CA LEU A 1174 43.38 34.27 23.68
C LEU A 1174 42.83 33.27 24.71
N TYR A 1175 42.67 31.99 24.33
CA TYR A 1175 42.28 30.92 25.26
C TYR A 1175 43.26 30.81 26.44
N ASP A 1176 44.56 30.70 26.14
CA ASP A 1176 45.63 30.58 27.13
C ASP A 1176 45.72 31.83 28.03
N ALA A 1177 45.54 33.01 27.43
CA ALA A 1177 45.48 34.26 28.18
C ALA A 1177 44.30 34.29 29.15
N ILE A 1178 43.09 33.94 28.71
CA ILE A 1178 41.90 33.90 29.57
C ILE A 1178 42.12 32.94 30.75
N GLU A 1179 42.71 31.76 30.51
CA GLU A 1179 43.02 30.80 31.57
C GLU A 1179 43.95 31.41 32.65
N ARG A 1180 45.02 32.08 32.21
CA ARG A 1180 45.98 32.72 33.11
C ARG A 1180 45.36 33.89 33.88
N LEU A 1181 44.54 34.70 33.20
CA LEU A 1181 43.80 35.80 33.82
C LEU A 1181 42.86 35.28 34.90
N LYS A 1182 42.12 34.20 34.63
CA LYS A 1182 41.19 33.60 35.59
C LYS A 1182 41.89 33.12 36.86
N LYS A 1183 43.06 32.47 36.74
CA LYS A 1183 43.89 32.05 37.90
C LYS A 1183 44.33 33.22 38.77
N ILE A 1184 44.80 34.31 38.16
CA ILE A 1184 45.21 35.52 38.91
C ILE A 1184 43.99 36.19 39.55
N TYR A 1185 42.84 36.21 38.86
CA TYR A 1185 41.61 36.78 39.37
C TYR A 1185 41.06 36.03 40.59
N GLU A 1186 41.04 34.70 40.54
CA GLU A 1186 40.57 33.84 41.64
C GLU A 1186 41.46 33.99 42.88
N LYS A 1187 42.80 34.06 42.71
CA LYS A 1187 43.77 34.35 43.78
C LYS A 1187 43.47 35.65 44.52
N ASN A 1188 43.00 36.68 43.82
CA ASN A 1188 42.71 37.99 44.40
C ASN A 1188 41.33 38.10 45.08
N ASN A 1189 40.47 37.08 44.95
CA ASN A 1189 39.11 37.06 45.49
C ASN A 1189 38.83 35.84 46.41
N SER A 1190 39.86 35.04 46.75
CA SER A 1190 39.75 33.87 47.63
C SER A 1190 40.00 34.16 49.12
N ASP A 1191 40.26 35.44 49.45
CA ASP A 1191 40.26 36.05 50.78
C ASP A 1191 39.16 37.12 50.85
#